data_AF-A0AA39YNY9-F1
#
_entry.id   AF-A0AA39YNY9-F1
#
_cell.length_a   1.000
_cell.length_b   1.000
_cell.length_c   1.000
_cell.angle_alpha   90.00
_cell.angle_beta   90.00
_cell.angle_gamma   90.00
#
_symmetry.space_group_name_H-M   'P 1'
#
loop_
_entity.id
_entity.type
_entity.pdbx_description
1 polymer ?
#
loop_
_entity_poly.entity_id
_entity_poly.type
_entity_poly.pdbx_seq_one_letter_code
_entity_poly.pdbx_strand_id
1 'polypeptide(L)'
;MAGSRRSVSSSSFNSSGPAPLDPTFTPSSTATATSQTSAPLTPLASLDLGPPGYNATIKLYERTESETTVFLGPWDVVNTEPRRVVWQCSYAGEVLEHFLPSDYPADIFPYVLHSQHRRFGDPREMELYLTFREPHRVRYTTIDGLMHDEYIDVRYEFTTIDCSMQFQGDVRGKDLVDWYDVDVVWSDTHRRTDSYGNVRGLGTIQRMKLWRDRYSSFHSLTLYANHRRRWKEYLVQDFDADFRQRDDRHRRLQLNARGARRASASESSHSHARERRFSASSIFRPRNSSSSSHGGASSAAAQPTGDLRYLGIQFTRNDRMQSGTDVSADRSLLLPASSIPHKELPRTGEHKLSFPQDYRRFIDLWNFAHDSDGQYDAPPPSRVELESPVMNGGSSQNHHVNGVAELPSPELLPTVEEPGTVGACALGRSCTDRKVRTVCGYVDGPAAGSIILSVNAGSSSVKVSVYSAEHGEAPVQLAEAQVSGLTAPPSVLDYTRGVEKIKKGEELSNKTLSQRDAFGVLLETLIEDTDLPQIGHKDDIGIVCHRIVHGGDYTKAQLISEDTYLVLEGLNDLAPLHNANSLGIVQTCIRDLASARNVACFDSQFHSTIPPHIRTYPIDPVIARSNKLRKYGFHGISYAFIARASAEFLGKSPDRLNLIALHLGSGASACAIKGGKSWDTSMGLTPLAGLPGATRSGSVDPSLVFHYASDVGKLSPASTKELHISRAEEILNKEAGWKALTGTTNFGVIAASEEPPMKLAFDLFVDRICGFIGSYYVSLRGEVDALVFAGGIGEKSDKLRRAVVDQIGCLGFALDENANATKLEGVVQDISAAGVKQKVLVCATDEQFEMARVCSEDDEFWP
;
A
#
# COMPACT_ATOMS: atom_id res chain seq x y z
N MET A 1 -14.66 19.37 59.29
CA MET A 1 -13.45 20.08 59.78
C MET A 1 -12.94 20.92 58.62
N ALA A 2 -13.22 22.22 58.58
CA ALA A 2 -12.29 23.26 59.05
C ALA A 2 -10.88 22.99 58.45
N GLY A 3 -10.41 23.64 57.40
CA GLY A 3 -10.56 25.04 57.03
C GLY A 3 -9.26 25.77 57.36
N SER A 4 -8.57 26.30 56.36
CA SER A 4 -7.79 27.55 56.42
C SER A 4 -7.19 27.77 55.04
N ARG A 5 -7.63 28.75 54.22
CA ARG A 5 -7.32 30.19 54.32
C ARG A 5 -5.80 30.39 54.27
N ARG A 6 -5.22 31.15 53.35
CA ARG A 6 -5.41 32.58 52.97
C ARG A 6 -4.19 32.88 52.06
N SER A 7 -4.05 33.91 51.24
CA SER A 7 -4.85 35.02 50.71
C SER A 7 -3.86 35.84 49.86
N VAL A 8 -4.20 36.21 48.63
CA VAL A 8 -4.65 37.56 48.20
C VAL A 8 -3.57 38.65 48.22
N SER A 9 -3.56 39.43 47.13
CA SER A 9 -3.43 40.90 47.01
C SER A 9 -2.27 41.32 46.09
N SER A 10 -2.55 41.76 44.85
CA SER A 10 -3.10 43.06 44.38
C SER A 10 -1.97 44.07 44.13
N SER A 11 -1.91 44.84 43.04
CA SER A 11 -2.80 45.98 42.75
C SER A 11 -2.20 46.76 41.54
N SER A 12 -3.01 47.18 40.55
CA SER A 12 -3.52 48.56 40.28
C SER A 12 -2.64 49.38 39.30
N PHE A 13 -3.08 49.75 38.08
CA PHE A 13 -4.06 50.77 37.61
C PHE A 13 -3.43 52.14 37.23
N ASN A 14 -3.62 52.56 35.97
CA ASN A 14 -4.01 53.91 35.45
C ASN A 14 -3.74 53.97 33.93
N SER A 15 -4.69 54.15 33.00
CA SER A 15 -5.74 55.17 32.74
C SER A 15 -5.27 56.36 31.89
N SER A 16 -5.86 56.52 30.70
CA SER A 16 -6.24 57.80 30.03
C SER A 16 -6.85 57.56 28.63
N GLY A 17 -8.11 57.97 28.43
CA GLY A 17 -8.71 58.33 27.12
C GLY A 17 -8.52 59.83 26.84
N PRO A 18 -9.19 60.50 25.84
CA PRO A 18 -10.53 60.22 25.28
C PRO A 18 -10.69 60.34 23.72
N ALA A 19 -11.92 60.13 23.23
CA ALA A 19 -12.49 60.16 21.86
C ALA A 19 -12.66 61.60 21.25
N PRO A 20 -13.42 61.92 20.14
CA PRO A 20 -14.31 61.12 19.24
C PRO A 20 -14.34 61.51 17.72
N LEU A 21 -15.12 60.79 16.88
CA LEU A 21 -16.23 61.31 16.03
C LEU A 21 -16.80 60.25 15.03
N ASP A 22 -18.11 60.02 15.14
CA ASP A 22 -19.09 59.44 14.17
C ASP A 22 -19.54 60.58 13.19
N PRO A 23 -20.45 60.47 12.17
CA PRO A 23 -21.39 59.39 11.83
C PRO A 23 -21.69 59.14 10.32
N THR A 24 -22.37 58.03 10.01
CA THR A 24 -23.73 57.95 9.38
C THR A 24 -23.93 56.62 8.64
N PHE A 25 -24.74 55.71 9.19
CA PHE A 25 -26.12 55.45 8.75
C PHE A 25 -26.77 54.36 9.64
N THR A 26 -27.93 54.66 10.21
CA THR A 26 -28.70 53.83 11.15
C THR A 26 -29.87 53.09 10.47
N PRO A 27 -30.45 52.07 11.15
CA PRO A 27 -31.33 51.06 10.57
C PRO A 27 -32.83 51.36 10.70
N SER A 28 -33.63 50.75 9.84
CA SER A 28 -35.05 50.40 10.07
C SER A 28 -35.38 49.27 9.07
N SER A 29 -36.04 48.17 9.41
CA SER A 29 -37.24 48.04 10.22
C SER A 29 -37.41 46.58 10.72
N THR A 30 -38.00 46.46 11.89
CA THR A 30 -38.54 45.24 12.50
C THR A 30 -39.87 44.85 11.86
N ALA A 31 -40.07 43.56 11.56
CA ALA A 31 -41.40 42.97 11.52
C ALA A 31 -41.37 41.43 11.69
N THR A 32 -41.95 41.00 12.82
CA THR A 32 -42.74 39.77 13.04
C THR A 32 -42.07 38.40 12.96
N ALA A 33 -41.92 37.81 14.15
CA ALA A 33 -41.94 36.38 14.37
C ALA A 33 -43.27 35.77 13.90
N THR A 34 -43.21 34.90 12.90
CA THR A 34 -44.21 33.87 12.65
C THR A 34 -43.55 32.52 12.79
N SER A 35 -44.00 31.76 13.77
CA SER A 35 -43.75 30.33 13.92
C SER A 35 -44.17 29.61 12.64
N GLN A 36 -43.21 29.16 11.86
CA GLN A 36 -43.44 28.13 10.85
C GLN A 36 -42.70 26.86 11.27
N THR A 37 -43.54 25.86 11.49
CA THR A 37 -43.27 24.44 11.63
C THR A 37 -42.08 23.95 10.81
N SER A 38 -41.24 23.17 11.49
CA SER A 38 -40.16 22.32 10.96
C SER A 38 -40.53 21.61 9.65
N ALA A 39 -39.89 21.99 8.56
CA ALA A 39 -39.62 21.06 7.48
C ALA A 39 -38.38 20.23 7.88
N PRO A 40 -38.38 18.90 7.72
CA PRO A 40 -37.17 18.13 7.93
C PRO A 40 -36.10 18.63 6.94
N LEU A 41 -34.93 19.00 7.45
CA LEU A 41 -33.73 19.15 6.62
C LEU A 41 -33.50 17.80 5.93
N THR A 42 -33.81 17.75 4.64
CA THR A 42 -33.39 16.63 3.80
C THR A 42 -31.87 16.53 3.93
N PRO A 43 -31.30 15.38 4.31
CA PRO A 43 -29.85 15.24 4.33
C PRO A 43 -29.33 15.54 2.93
N LEU A 44 -28.43 16.52 2.82
CA LEU A 44 -27.75 16.79 1.55
C LEU A 44 -27.07 15.50 1.10
N ALA A 45 -27.34 15.08 -0.13
CA ALA A 45 -26.65 13.94 -0.72
C ALA A 45 -25.15 14.26 -0.69
N SER A 46 -24.37 13.39 -0.05
CA SER A 46 -22.90 13.46 -0.08
C SER A 46 -22.47 13.46 -1.53
N LEU A 47 -21.69 14.46 -1.94
CA LEU A 47 -21.08 14.42 -3.26
C LEU A 47 -20.10 13.24 -3.27
N ASP A 48 -20.18 12.38 -4.28
CA ASP A 48 -19.13 11.39 -4.54
C ASP A 48 -17.88 12.17 -4.98
N LEU A 49 -16.95 12.38 -4.04
CA LEU A 49 -15.72 13.15 -4.25
C LEU A 49 -14.68 12.40 -5.12
N GLY A 50 -15.08 11.30 -5.76
CA GLY A 50 -14.20 10.43 -6.53
C GLY A 50 -13.43 9.44 -5.63
N PRO A 51 -12.52 8.65 -6.21
CA PRO A 51 -11.81 7.59 -5.50
C PRO A 51 -11.03 8.12 -4.28
N PRO A 52 -10.78 7.27 -3.26
CA PRO A 52 -10.13 7.69 -2.01
C PRO A 52 -8.70 8.14 -2.28
N GLY A 53 -8.48 9.45 -2.36
CA GLY A 53 -7.14 9.98 -2.66
C GLY A 53 -7.03 11.48 -2.89
N TYR A 54 -8.00 12.31 -2.50
CA TYR A 54 -7.93 13.77 -2.68
C TYR A 54 -8.63 14.53 -1.55
N ASN A 55 -8.33 14.21 -0.28
CA ASN A 55 -9.01 14.84 0.85
C ASN A 55 -8.04 15.65 1.72
N ALA A 56 -8.42 16.89 2.01
CA ALA A 56 -7.76 17.74 3.00
C ALA A 56 -8.80 18.37 3.92
N THR A 57 -8.37 18.88 5.08
CA THR A 57 -9.22 19.71 5.93
C THR A 57 -8.61 21.07 6.15
N ILE A 58 -9.46 22.07 6.29
CA ILE A 58 -9.09 23.42 6.73
C ILE A 58 -10.04 23.85 7.84
N LYS A 59 -9.52 24.54 8.85
CA LYS A 59 -10.32 25.11 9.94
C LYS A 59 -10.63 26.58 9.66
N LEU A 60 -11.91 26.92 9.63
CA LEU A 60 -12.41 28.29 9.60
C LEU A 60 -12.78 28.73 11.01
N TYR A 61 -12.62 30.03 11.31
CA TYR A 61 -12.91 30.62 12.63
C TYR A 61 -12.19 29.93 13.81
N GLU A 62 -10.95 29.49 13.59
CA GLU A 62 -10.15 28.78 14.60
C GLU A 62 -10.12 29.55 15.93
N ARG A 63 -10.39 28.86 17.05
CA ARG A 63 -10.41 29.42 18.42
C ARG A 63 -11.55 30.40 18.69
N THR A 64 -12.65 30.30 17.95
CA THR A 64 -13.91 30.98 18.24
C THR A 64 -15.03 29.98 18.54
N GLU A 65 -16.16 30.44 19.07
CA GLU A 65 -17.35 29.58 19.29
C GLU A 65 -17.96 29.05 17.98
N SER A 66 -17.56 29.60 16.83
CA SER A 66 -18.01 29.23 15.49
C SER A 66 -16.97 28.42 14.69
N GLU A 67 -15.95 27.85 15.36
CA GLU A 67 -14.92 27.04 14.69
C GLU A 67 -15.56 25.92 13.85
N THR A 68 -15.24 25.92 12.56
CA THR A 68 -15.82 24.98 11.59
C THR A 68 -14.70 24.33 10.78
N THR A 69 -14.68 23.00 10.74
CA THR A 69 -13.77 22.24 9.87
C THR A 69 -14.44 22.01 8.52
N VAL A 70 -13.86 22.53 7.45
CA VAL A 70 -14.30 22.27 6.08
C VAL A 70 -13.50 21.12 5.51
N PHE A 71 -14.20 20.14 4.97
CA PHE A 71 -13.63 19.00 4.27
C PHE A 71 -13.52 19.34 2.78
N LEU A 72 -12.30 19.19 2.27
CA LEU A 72 -11.90 19.59 0.93
C LEU A 72 -11.65 18.33 0.11
N GLY A 73 -12.27 18.26 -1.07
CA GLY A 73 -12.10 17.21 -2.07
C GLY A 73 -11.14 17.63 -3.19
N PRO A 74 -11.44 17.32 -4.46
CA PRO A 74 -10.61 17.75 -5.60
C PRO A 74 -10.41 19.26 -5.66
N TRP A 75 -9.24 19.68 -6.16
CA TRP A 75 -8.91 21.09 -6.37
C TRP A 75 -8.56 21.39 -7.82
N ASP A 76 -8.81 22.63 -8.22
CA ASP A 76 -8.32 23.21 -9.46
C ASP A 76 -7.47 24.45 -9.16
N VAL A 77 -6.30 24.54 -9.80
CA VAL A 77 -5.45 25.73 -9.73
C VAL A 77 -5.79 26.66 -10.89
N VAL A 78 -6.52 27.74 -10.59
CA VAL A 78 -6.98 28.71 -11.58
C VAL A 78 -5.96 29.85 -11.69
N ASN A 79 -5.28 29.91 -12.83
CA ASN A 79 -4.24 30.90 -13.14
C ASN A 79 -4.83 32.22 -13.71
N THR A 80 -5.86 32.77 -13.07
CA THR A 80 -6.40 34.11 -13.35
C THR A 80 -5.72 35.17 -12.47
N GLU A 81 -5.95 36.46 -12.69
CA GLU A 81 -5.57 37.52 -11.73
C GLU A 81 -6.77 37.91 -10.86
N PRO A 82 -6.79 37.62 -9.54
CA PRO A 82 -5.76 36.92 -8.75
C PRO A 82 -5.80 35.39 -8.89
N ARG A 83 -4.63 34.76 -8.75
CA ARG A 83 -4.47 33.30 -8.82
C ARG A 83 -5.17 32.65 -7.63
N ARG A 84 -5.91 31.57 -7.86
CA ARG A 84 -6.64 30.90 -6.76
C ARG A 84 -6.65 29.38 -6.89
N VAL A 85 -6.74 28.72 -5.75
CA VAL A 85 -7.07 27.30 -5.66
C VAL A 85 -8.56 27.19 -5.37
N VAL A 86 -9.28 26.42 -6.18
CA VAL A 86 -10.70 26.18 -6.01
C VAL A 86 -10.87 24.74 -5.56
N TRP A 87 -11.38 24.55 -4.35
CA TRP A 87 -11.67 23.24 -3.78
C TRP A 87 -13.15 22.93 -3.93
N GLN A 88 -13.46 21.71 -4.37
CA GLN A 88 -14.78 21.12 -4.22
C GLN A 88 -14.93 20.64 -2.77
N CYS A 89 -15.99 21.03 -2.08
CA CYS A 89 -16.22 20.66 -0.68
C CYS A 89 -17.20 19.49 -0.55
N SER A 90 -17.31 18.90 0.65
CA SER A 90 -18.02 17.63 0.87
C SER A 90 -19.52 17.63 0.60
N TYR A 91 -20.20 18.78 0.57
CA TYR A 91 -21.60 18.85 0.15
C TYR A 91 -21.76 19.44 -1.23
N ALA A 92 -22.72 18.91 -1.99
CA ALA A 92 -23.01 19.34 -3.35
C ALA A 92 -23.32 20.85 -3.41
N GLY A 93 -22.55 21.57 -4.23
CA GLY A 93 -22.70 23.02 -4.39
C GLY A 93 -21.85 23.86 -3.42
N GLU A 94 -21.07 23.24 -2.54
CA GLU A 94 -20.10 23.95 -1.70
C GLU A 94 -18.74 24.10 -2.38
N VAL A 95 -18.18 25.30 -2.29
CA VAL A 95 -16.89 25.65 -2.92
C VAL A 95 -16.06 26.48 -1.95
N LEU A 96 -14.78 26.12 -1.82
CA LEU A 96 -13.78 26.92 -1.12
C LEU A 96 -12.75 27.49 -2.09
N GLU A 97 -12.67 28.81 -2.19
CA GLU A 97 -11.67 29.52 -2.97
C GLU A 97 -10.57 30.04 -2.05
N HIS A 98 -9.33 29.62 -2.31
CA HIS A 98 -8.13 30.11 -1.63
C HIS A 98 -7.35 31.03 -2.57
N PHE A 99 -7.35 32.32 -2.27
CA PHE A 99 -6.68 33.34 -3.08
C PHE A 99 -5.19 33.44 -2.72
N LEU A 100 -4.33 33.35 -3.73
CA LEU A 100 -2.89 33.41 -3.57
C LEU A 100 -2.39 34.87 -3.76
N PRO A 101 -1.52 35.39 -2.88
CA PRO A 101 -1.19 36.81 -2.80
C PRO A 101 -0.21 37.36 -3.86
N SER A 102 0.30 36.55 -4.80
CA SER A 102 1.30 36.98 -5.79
C SER A 102 1.27 36.13 -7.05
N ASP A 103 1.76 36.69 -8.17
CA ASP A 103 2.01 35.96 -9.43
C ASP A 103 3.44 35.37 -9.49
N TYR A 104 4.28 35.63 -8.47
CA TYR A 104 5.66 35.15 -8.37
C TYR A 104 5.78 33.91 -7.47
N PRO A 105 6.17 32.72 -8.00
CA PRO A 105 6.06 31.43 -7.32
C PRO A 105 6.78 31.31 -5.96
N ALA A 106 7.98 31.90 -5.83
CA ALA A 106 8.89 31.59 -4.72
C ALA A 106 8.41 31.99 -3.32
N ASP A 107 7.55 33.00 -3.22
CA ASP A 107 7.03 33.50 -1.93
C ASP A 107 5.69 32.85 -1.52
N ILE A 108 5.12 31.96 -2.35
CA ILE A 108 3.74 31.44 -2.25
C ILE A 108 3.70 29.94 -1.87
N PHE A 109 4.86 29.34 -1.61
CA PHE A 109 4.90 27.89 -1.45
C PHE A 109 4.45 27.44 -0.05
N PRO A 110 3.49 26.48 0.04
CA PRO A 110 3.14 25.89 1.32
C PRO A 110 4.39 25.24 1.91
N TYR A 111 4.57 25.41 3.21
CA TYR A 111 5.63 24.78 3.96
C TYR A 111 5.07 23.80 4.97
N VAL A 112 5.90 22.80 5.24
CA VAL A 112 5.61 21.74 6.21
C VAL A 112 5.84 22.27 7.62
N LEU A 113 4.87 22.06 8.51
CA LEU A 113 5.00 22.48 9.92
C LEU A 113 6.07 21.64 10.64
N HIS A 114 7.30 22.14 10.67
CA HIS A 114 8.34 21.61 11.55
C HIS A 114 8.08 22.04 13.00
N SER A 115 7.30 21.27 13.76
CA SER A 115 7.23 21.47 15.20
C SER A 115 8.42 20.79 15.86
N GLN A 116 9.35 21.56 16.43
CA GLN A 116 10.35 21.04 17.38
C GLN A 116 9.74 20.44 18.66
N HIS A 117 8.40 20.37 18.75
CA HIS A 117 7.65 20.05 19.97
C HIS A 117 6.58 18.95 19.81
N ARG A 118 6.44 18.30 18.65
CA ARG A 118 5.71 17.01 18.53
C ARG A 118 6.66 15.90 18.10
N ARG A 119 6.63 14.77 18.80
CA ARG A 119 7.34 13.55 18.41
C ARG A 119 6.54 12.89 17.29
N PHE A 120 6.97 13.07 16.04
CA PHE A 120 6.48 12.27 14.92
C PHE A 120 7.23 10.94 14.89
N GLY A 121 6.52 9.84 14.63
CA GLY A 121 7.13 8.51 14.51
C GLY A 121 7.90 8.36 13.20
N ASP A 122 7.35 8.94 12.13
CA ASP A 122 7.96 9.02 10.80
C ASP A 122 8.09 10.50 10.37
N PRO A 123 9.29 11.02 10.05
CA PRO A 123 9.49 12.37 9.53
C PRO A 123 8.67 12.71 8.27
N ARG A 124 8.13 11.72 7.55
CA ARG A 124 7.26 11.90 6.40
C ARG A 124 5.86 12.36 6.77
N GLU A 125 5.39 12.08 7.99
CA GLU A 125 4.07 12.51 8.49
C GLU A 125 3.94 14.03 8.54
N MET A 126 5.06 14.76 8.62
CA MET A 126 5.03 16.21 8.56
C MET A 126 4.50 16.72 7.20
N GLU A 127 4.67 15.97 6.11
CA GLU A 127 4.14 16.34 4.78
C GLU A 127 2.61 16.42 4.76
N LEU A 128 1.90 15.80 5.71
CA LEU A 128 0.46 15.89 5.81
C LEU A 128 -0.02 17.29 6.21
N TYR A 129 0.84 18.12 6.81
CA TYR A 129 0.48 19.41 7.36
C TYR A 129 1.14 20.55 6.59
N LEU A 130 0.34 21.23 5.77
CA LEU A 130 0.80 22.37 4.97
C LEU A 130 0.25 23.67 5.52
N THR A 131 1.11 24.69 5.59
CA THR A 131 0.72 26.03 5.97
C THR A 131 1.37 27.07 5.07
N PHE A 132 0.78 28.26 5.04
CA PHE A 132 1.37 29.42 4.38
C PHE A 132 1.94 30.38 5.43
N ARG A 133 2.87 31.24 5.01
CA ARG A 133 3.59 32.13 5.92
C ARG A 133 2.74 33.33 6.33
N GLU A 134 1.98 33.85 5.38
CA GLU A 134 1.12 35.01 5.57
C GLU A 134 -0.33 34.55 5.55
N PRO A 135 -1.25 35.26 6.23
CA PRO A 135 -2.67 34.98 6.10
C PRO A 135 -3.10 35.17 4.65
N HIS A 136 -3.89 34.23 4.13
CA HIS A 136 -4.44 34.31 2.78
C HIS A 136 -5.95 34.48 2.87
N ARG A 137 -6.52 35.18 1.88
CA ARG A 137 -7.97 35.31 1.76
C ARG A 137 -8.55 33.95 1.38
N VAL A 138 -9.48 33.46 2.19
CA VAL A 138 -10.24 32.24 1.94
C VAL A 138 -11.71 32.60 1.87
N ARG A 139 -12.37 32.17 0.79
CA ARG A 139 -13.80 32.31 0.62
C ARG A 139 -14.46 30.94 0.63
N TYR A 140 -15.44 30.74 1.49
CA TYR A 140 -16.24 29.52 1.55
C TYR A 140 -17.70 29.86 1.25
N THR A 141 -18.23 29.26 0.19
CA THR A 141 -19.61 29.47 -0.28
C THR A 141 -20.35 28.15 -0.22
N THR A 142 -21.56 28.20 0.32
CA THR A 142 -22.48 27.05 0.41
C THR A 142 -23.72 27.32 -0.44
N ILE A 143 -24.62 26.33 -0.55
CA ILE A 143 -25.91 26.49 -1.22
C ILE A 143 -26.78 27.61 -0.62
N ASP A 144 -26.61 27.91 0.67
CA ASP A 144 -27.34 28.94 1.40
C ASP A 144 -26.69 30.33 1.28
N GLY A 145 -25.56 30.43 0.58
CA GLY A 145 -24.83 31.67 0.31
C GLY A 145 -23.41 31.70 0.87
N LEU A 146 -22.85 32.91 0.96
CA LEU A 146 -21.50 33.15 1.41
C LEU A 146 -21.38 32.92 2.93
N MET A 147 -20.59 31.92 3.33
CA MET A 147 -20.40 31.58 4.74
C MET A 147 -19.16 32.26 5.33
N HIS A 148 -18.05 32.32 4.56
CA HIS A 148 -16.78 32.90 5.01
C HIS A 148 -16.10 33.67 3.88
N ASP A 149 -15.53 34.86 4.14
CA ASP A 149 -14.68 35.61 3.20
C ASP A 149 -13.72 36.52 3.96
N GLU A 150 -12.67 35.92 4.54
CA GLU A 150 -11.69 36.64 5.37
C GLU A 150 -10.26 36.16 5.10
N TYR A 151 -9.27 36.92 5.61
CA TYR A 151 -7.87 36.51 5.63
C TYR A 151 -7.60 35.63 6.84
N ILE A 152 -7.18 34.38 6.62
CA ILE A 152 -6.88 33.42 7.69
C ILE A 152 -5.48 32.82 7.53
N ASP A 153 -4.93 32.34 8.64
CA ASP A 153 -3.76 31.47 8.62
C ASP A 153 -4.15 30.11 8.01
N VAL A 154 -3.87 29.93 6.72
CA VAL A 154 -4.26 28.71 6.01
C VAL A 154 -3.41 27.54 6.48
N ARG A 155 -4.08 26.55 7.06
CA ARG A 155 -3.50 25.27 7.48
C ARG A 155 -4.32 24.14 6.87
N TYR A 156 -3.70 23.39 5.96
CA TYR A 156 -4.25 22.18 5.37
C TYR A 156 -3.71 20.96 6.10
N GLU A 157 -4.61 20.05 6.45
CA GLU A 157 -4.28 18.71 6.93
C GLU A 157 -4.76 17.70 5.89
N PHE A 158 -3.82 17.11 5.16
CA PHE A 158 -4.06 16.12 4.10
C PHE A 158 -4.23 14.73 4.69
N THR A 159 -5.05 13.90 4.05
CA THR A 159 -5.25 12.50 4.46
C THR A 159 -4.11 11.57 4.04
N THR A 160 -3.37 11.91 2.97
CA THR A 160 -2.20 11.13 2.51
C THR A 160 -1.04 12.06 2.12
N ILE A 161 0.18 11.52 2.16
CA ILE A 161 1.40 12.24 1.77
C ILE A 161 1.37 12.52 0.25
N ASP A 162 0.89 11.58 -0.55
CA ASP A 162 0.83 11.72 -2.00
C ASP A 162 -0.11 12.85 -2.42
N CYS A 163 -1.28 13.01 -1.77
CA CYS A 163 -2.17 14.16 -1.99
C CYS A 163 -1.46 15.48 -1.71
N SER A 164 -0.77 15.56 -0.58
CA SER A 164 -0.01 16.76 -0.20
C SER A 164 1.09 17.05 -1.22
N MET A 165 1.80 16.04 -1.70
CA MET A 165 2.86 16.19 -2.71
C MET A 165 2.29 16.64 -4.06
N GLN A 166 1.17 16.08 -4.49
CA GLN A 166 0.48 16.46 -5.71
C GLN A 166 -0.03 17.90 -5.62
N PHE A 167 -0.70 18.26 -4.53
CA PHE A 167 -1.15 19.63 -4.28
C PHE A 167 0.02 20.62 -4.29
N GLN A 168 1.11 20.27 -3.59
CA GLN A 168 2.34 21.06 -3.60
C GLN A 168 2.89 21.23 -5.02
N GLY A 169 2.85 20.18 -5.84
CA GLY A 169 3.26 20.21 -7.24
C GLY A 169 2.36 21.06 -8.11
N ASP A 170 1.04 20.96 -7.97
CA ASP A 170 0.05 21.72 -8.75
C ASP A 170 0.11 23.22 -8.46
N VAL A 171 0.26 23.60 -7.19
CA VAL A 171 0.48 25.00 -6.80
C VAL A 171 1.81 25.53 -7.36
N ARG A 172 2.80 24.65 -7.58
CA ARG A 172 4.11 24.98 -8.15
C ARG A 172 4.16 24.92 -9.68
N GLY A 173 3.27 24.18 -10.33
CA GLY A 173 3.41 23.77 -11.74
C GLY A 173 4.56 22.77 -11.97
N LYS A 174 4.93 21.98 -10.96
CA LYS A 174 6.11 21.10 -10.96
C LYS A 174 5.80 19.71 -10.41
N ASP A 175 6.61 18.73 -10.79
CA ASP A 175 6.59 17.38 -10.22
C ASP A 175 7.69 17.24 -9.18
N LEU A 176 7.37 16.67 -8.01
CA LEU A 176 8.39 16.37 -7.02
C LEU A 176 9.20 15.17 -7.51
N VAL A 177 10.49 15.37 -7.75
CA VAL A 177 11.42 14.28 -8.10
C VAL A 177 11.83 13.56 -6.83
N ASP A 178 12.22 14.34 -5.81
CA ASP A 178 12.66 13.80 -4.53
C ASP A 178 12.74 14.85 -3.42
N TRP A 179 12.98 14.40 -2.19
CA TRP A 179 13.29 15.24 -1.04
C TRP A 179 14.37 14.60 -0.16
N TYR A 180 15.04 15.43 0.63
CA TYR A 180 16.21 15.05 1.41
C TYR A 180 16.22 15.77 2.75
N ASP A 181 16.45 15.03 3.84
CA ASP A 181 16.63 15.65 5.16
C ASP A 181 18.10 16.07 5.35
N VAL A 182 18.29 17.36 5.63
CA VAL A 182 19.61 18.00 5.71
C VAL A 182 19.82 18.68 7.06
N ASP A 183 20.99 18.45 7.66
CA ASP A 183 21.39 19.06 8.93
C ASP A 183 21.60 20.57 8.77
N VAL A 184 22.28 20.96 7.69
CA VAL A 184 22.58 22.36 7.41
C VAL A 184 22.83 22.58 5.93
N VAL A 185 22.29 23.68 5.42
CA VAL A 185 22.64 24.24 4.12
C VAL A 185 23.29 25.61 4.35
N TRP A 186 24.41 25.88 3.70
CA TRP A 186 25.12 27.16 3.79
C TRP A 186 25.61 27.60 2.41
N SER A 187 26.03 28.85 2.29
CA SER A 187 26.63 29.37 1.06
C SER A 187 27.82 30.26 1.40
N ASP A 188 28.56 30.70 0.39
CA ASP A 188 29.72 31.57 0.57
C ASP A 188 29.35 32.96 1.14
N THR A 189 28.13 33.43 0.90
CA THR A 189 27.59 34.66 1.50
C THR A 189 26.98 34.44 2.88
N HIS A 190 26.55 33.21 3.20
CA HIS A 190 25.95 32.83 4.48
C HIS A 190 26.87 31.82 5.18
N ARG A 191 27.99 32.32 5.76
CA ARG A 191 29.06 31.51 6.37
C ARG A 191 28.53 30.55 7.45
N ARG A 192 29.17 29.38 7.55
CA ARG A 192 28.82 28.26 8.43
C ARG A 192 28.78 28.58 9.94
N THR A 193 29.60 29.51 10.44
CA THR A 193 29.70 29.89 11.86
C THR A 193 30.23 31.31 12.03
N ASP A 194 29.77 32.04 13.04
CA ASP A 194 30.57 33.12 13.64
C ASP A 194 31.63 32.54 14.60
N SER A 195 32.56 33.37 15.07
CA SER A 195 33.67 32.99 15.96
C SER A 195 33.23 32.42 17.33
N TYR A 196 31.93 32.41 17.63
CA TYR A 196 31.34 31.93 18.87
C TYR A 196 30.53 30.64 18.69
N GLY A 197 30.53 30.02 17.50
CA GLY A 197 29.97 28.69 17.29
C GLY A 197 28.45 28.65 17.13
N ASN A 198 27.77 29.79 16.99
CA ASN A 198 26.36 29.81 16.64
C ASN A 198 26.18 29.63 15.12
N VAL A 199 25.32 28.69 14.73
CA VAL A 199 25.07 28.33 13.33
C VAL A 199 24.26 29.43 12.65
N ARG A 200 24.86 30.11 11.65
CA ARG A 200 24.16 31.02 10.72
C ARG A 200 24.20 30.48 9.28
N GLY A 201 23.83 29.22 9.11
CA GLY A 201 23.58 28.65 7.79
C GLY A 201 22.36 29.27 7.11
N LEU A 202 22.24 29.05 5.80
CA LEU A 202 21.07 29.41 5.00
C LEU A 202 19.82 28.71 5.56
N GLY A 203 19.96 27.47 6.03
CA GLY A 203 18.93 26.70 6.75
C GLY A 203 19.55 25.64 7.67
N THR A 204 18.87 25.27 8.75
CA THR A 204 19.33 24.28 9.75
C THR A 204 18.20 23.30 10.07
N ILE A 205 18.47 21.99 9.99
CA ILE A 205 17.51 20.90 10.22
C ILE A 205 16.25 21.10 9.38
N GLN A 206 16.37 20.82 8.08
CA GLN A 206 15.30 21.10 7.12
C GLN A 206 15.18 20.01 6.08
N ARG A 207 14.01 19.97 5.45
CA ARG A 207 13.78 19.19 4.24
C ARG A 207 14.06 20.03 3.00
N MET A 208 14.93 19.52 2.16
CA MET A 208 15.27 20.06 0.85
C MET A 208 14.50 19.26 -0.22
N LYS A 209 13.93 19.91 -1.23
CA LYS A 209 13.13 19.25 -2.27
C LYS A 209 13.70 19.49 -3.66
N LEU A 210 13.79 18.44 -4.47
CA LEU A 210 14.17 18.48 -5.88
C LEU A 210 12.91 18.34 -6.73
N TRP A 211 12.69 19.30 -7.60
CA TRP A 211 11.51 19.39 -8.46
C TRP A 211 11.92 19.32 -9.93
N ARG A 212 11.02 18.81 -10.76
CA ARG A 212 11.08 18.90 -12.22
C ARG A 212 9.95 19.78 -12.70
N ASP A 213 10.25 20.73 -13.57
CA ASP A 213 9.22 21.52 -14.22
C ASP A 213 8.34 20.65 -15.13
N ARG A 214 7.02 20.88 -15.15
CA ARG A 214 6.11 20.04 -15.95
C ARG A 214 6.16 20.34 -17.45
N TYR A 215 6.62 21.53 -17.81
CA TYR A 215 6.56 22.05 -19.17
C TYR A 215 7.95 22.26 -19.77
N SER A 216 9.02 21.94 -19.03
CA SER A 216 10.41 21.98 -19.47
C SER A 216 11.20 20.82 -18.87
N SER A 217 12.44 20.58 -19.33
CA SER A 217 13.31 19.57 -18.73
C SER A 217 13.90 20.02 -17.40
N PHE A 218 13.81 21.33 -17.09
CA PHE A 218 14.56 21.94 -16.00
C PHE A 218 14.21 21.37 -14.63
N HIS A 219 15.27 21.15 -13.85
CA HIS A 219 15.16 20.78 -12.44
C HIS A 219 15.46 21.95 -11.52
N SER A 220 14.77 22.01 -10.38
CA SER A 220 14.99 23.03 -9.35
C SER A 220 15.07 22.46 -7.94
N LEU A 221 15.96 23.03 -7.14
CA LEU A 221 16.17 22.69 -5.74
C LEU A 221 15.53 23.75 -4.86
N THR A 222 14.63 23.35 -3.97
CA THR A 222 13.94 24.25 -3.04
C THR A 222 14.34 23.96 -1.60
N LEU A 223 14.72 25.01 -0.86
CA LEU A 223 15.16 24.96 0.53
C LEU A 223 14.66 26.17 1.32
N TYR A 224 14.40 26.01 2.61
CA TYR A 224 13.80 27.07 3.43
C TYR A 224 14.88 27.96 4.07
N ALA A 225 15.03 29.20 3.63
CA ALA A 225 16.04 30.08 4.21
C ALA A 225 15.61 30.60 5.59
N ASN A 226 16.33 30.19 6.65
CA ASN A 226 16.15 30.70 8.02
C ASN A 226 16.30 32.23 8.07
N HIS A 227 17.24 32.76 7.30
CA HIS A 227 17.44 34.19 7.16
C HIS A 227 16.35 34.78 6.23
N ARG A 228 15.49 35.65 6.78
CA ARG A 228 14.26 36.20 6.17
C ARG A 228 13.07 35.25 6.05
N ARG A 229 13.16 33.98 6.49
CA ARG A 229 12.04 33.00 6.57
C ARG A 229 11.33 32.77 5.23
N ARG A 230 12.08 32.59 4.14
CA ARG A 230 11.53 32.43 2.78
C ARG A 230 12.10 31.18 2.13
N TRP A 231 11.32 30.49 1.32
CA TRP A 231 11.86 29.48 0.44
C TRP A 231 12.76 30.12 -0.60
N LYS A 232 13.87 29.43 -0.88
CA LYS A 232 14.72 29.74 -2.01
C LYS A 232 14.71 28.55 -2.95
N GLU A 233 14.52 28.88 -4.21
CA GLU A 233 14.58 27.94 -5.31
C GLU A 233 15.79 28.27 -6.17
N TYR A 234 16.58 27.24 -6.51
CA TYR A 234 17.73 27.35 -7.39
C TYR A 234 17.60 26.36 -8.53
N LEU A 235 17.93 26.75 -9.76
CA LEU A 235 17.94 25.80 -10.87
C LEU A 235 19.17 24.90 -10.77
N VAL A 236 19.00 23.61 -11.06
CA VAL A 236 20.08 22.62 -11.01
C VAL A 236 21.20 23.02 -12.00
N GLN A 237 20.83 23.48 -13.20
CA GLN A 237 21.76 23.94 -14.24
C GLN A 237 22.68 25.10 -13.82
N ASP A 238 22.28 25.89 -12.82
CA ASP A 238 23.10 27.00 -12.36
C ASP A 238 24.33 26.54 -11.57
N PHE A 239 24.46 25.23 -11.32
CA PHE A 239 25.58 24.62 -10.61
C PHE A 239 26.36 23.65 -11.49
N ASP A 240 27.65 23.46 -11.18
CA ASP A 240 28.50 22.45 -11.79
C ASP A 240 27.87 21.05 -11.59
N ALA A 241 27.99 20.20 -12.62
CA ALA A 241 27.56 18.80 -12.52
C ALA A 241 28.48 17.98 -11.61
N ASP A 242 29.76 18.34 -11.54
CA ASP A 242 30.75 17.64 -10.73
C ASP A 242 30.79 18.13 -9.27
N PHE A 243 30.66 17.20 -8.33
CA PHE A 243 30.87 17.44 -6.90
C PHE A 243 32.35 17.56 -6.53
N ARG A 244 33.04 18.62 -7.00
CA ARG A 244 34.49 18.82 -6.80
C ARG A 244 34.93 18.84 -5.34
N GLN A 245 34.05 19.23 -4.41
CA GLN A 245 34.33 19.28 -2.97
C GLN A 245 33.35 18.37 -2.23
N ARG A 246 33.56 17.06 -2.38
CA ARG A 246 32.78 15.98 -1.80
C ARG A 246 33.50 15.37 -0.59
N ASP A 247 32.82 15.31 0.56
CA ASP A 247 33.31 14.67 1.78
C ASP A 247 32.32 13.59 2.22
N ASP A 248 32.54 12.38 1.72
CA ASP A 248 31.72 11.20 2.03
C ASP A 248 31.70 10.87 3.53
N ARG A 249 32.82 11.10 4.23
CA ARG A 249 32.95 10.79 5.66
C ARG A 249 32.00 11.65 6.48
N HIS A 250 31.84 12.91 6.12
CA HIS A 250 30.95 13.84 6.79
C HIS A 250 29.61 14.04 6.07
N ARG A 251 29.35 13.32 4.97
CA ARG A 251 28.15 13.42 4.12
C ARG A 251 27.90 14.87 3.69
N ARG A 252 28.96 15.50 3.20
CA ARG A 252 28.91 16.88 2.71
C ARG A 252 29.14 16.93 1.21
N LEU A 253 28.39 17.84 0.58
CA LEU A 253 28.53 18.20 -0.82
C LEU A 253 28.59 19.70 -0.93
N GLN A 254 29.32 20.18 -1.92
CA GLN A 254 29.32 21.57 -2.33
C GLN A 254 28.96 21.65 -3.81
N LEU A 255 27.84 22.32 -4.09
CA LEU A 255 27.39 22.65 -5.42
C LEU A 255 28.03 23.99 -5.80
N ASN A 256 28.92 24.02 -6.78
CA ASN A 256 29.58 25.25 -7.19
C ASN A 256 28.73 25.93 -8.26
N ALA A 257 28.48 27.24 -8.13
CA ALA A 257 27.70 27.97 -9.12
C ALA A 257 28.50 28.18 -10.42
N ARG A 258 27.89 27.92 -11.58
CA ARG A 258 28.47 28.20 -12.90
C ARG A 258 28.58 29.71 -13.12
N GLY A 259 29.66 30.17 -13.73
CA GLY A 259 29.83 31.59 -14.10
C GLY A 259 30.23 32.54 -12.96
N ALA A 260 30.38 32.06 -11.73
CA ALA A 260 30.95 32.85 -10.64
C ALA A 260 32.42 33.20 -10.95
N ARG A 261 32.70 34.48 -11.28
CA ARG A 261 34.03 34.96 -11.69
C ARG A 261 35.15 34.37 -10.80
N ARG A 262 36.04 33.58 -11.41
CA ARG A 262 37.36 33.24 -10.86
C ARG A 262 38.16 34.53 -10.68
N ALA A 263 38.08 35.15 -9.50
CA ALA A 263 39.12 36.07 -9.07
C ALA A 263 40.34 35.22 -8.71
N SER A 264 41.33 35.27 -9.59
CA SER A 264 42.68 34.73 -9.44
C SER A 264 43.29 35.07 -8.08
N ALA A 265 43.81 34.08 -7.38
CA ALA A 265 44.97 34.26 -6.51
C ALA A 265 45.83 32.98 -6.55
N SER A 266 47.08 33.21 -6.91
CA SER A 266 48.16 32.30 -7.27
C SER A 266 48.60 31.33 -6.17
N GLU A 267 49.08 30.17 -6.62
CA GLU A 267 49.96 29.27 -5.89
C GLU A 267 51.17 30.01 -5.30
N SER A 268 51.52 29.69 -4.05
CA SER A 268 52.92 29.60 -3.64
C SER A 268 53.10 28.59 -2.50
N SER A 269 54.10 27.75 -2.69
CA SER A 269 54.63 26.70 -1.83
C SER A 269 55.49 27.27 -0.69
N HIS A 270 55.33 26.75 0.55
CA HIS A 270 56.43 26.17 1.38
C HIS A 270 56.08 26.03 2.90
N SER A 271 56.41 24.84 3.41
CA SER A 271 57.00 24.45 4.72
C SER A 271 56.66 25.13 6.06
N HIS A 272 56.41 24.25 7.04
CA HIS A 272 56.83 24.26 8.46
C HIS A 272 56.31 25.32 9.46
N ALA A 273 55.73 24.76 10.54
CA ALA A 273 55.94 25.06 11.95
C ALA A 273 55.27 26.29 12.63
N ARG A 274 54.60 25.93 13.75
CA ARG A 274 54.47 26.61 15.06
C ARG A 274 53.69 27.94 15.23
N GLU A 275 52.86 27.87 16.28
CA GLU A 275 52.58 28.89 17.32
C GLU A 275 51.74 30.14 17.01
N ARG A 276 50.54 30.13 17.63
CA ARG A 276 49.99 31.12 18.58
C ARG A 276 49.90 32.64 18.24
N ARG A 277 48.67 33.14 18.48
CA ARG A 277 48.22 34.44 19.08
C ARG A 277 47.76 35.59 18.16
N PHE A 278 46.51 36.02 18.42
CA PHE A 278 45.91 37.36 18.48
C PHE A 278 46.46 38.50 17.57
N SER A 279 45.58 39.23 16.88
CA SER A 279 44.91 40.43 17.40
C SER A 279 43.98 41.09 16.36
N ALA A 280 43.27 42.13 16.79
CA ALA A 280 42.03 42.70 16.25
C ALA A 280 42.22 43.97 15.39
N SER A 281 41.08 44.53 14.96
CA SER A 281 40.81 45.87 14.41
C SER A 281 41.11 46.08 12.92
N SER A 282 40.42 46.89 12.13
CA SER A 282 39.08 47.52 12.13
C SER A 282 39.01 48.38 10.83
N ILE A 283 37.82 48.81 10.44
CA ILE A 283 37.52 50.08 9.74
C ILE A 283 37.48 50.14 8.17
N PHE A 284 36.45 50.89 7.74
CA PHE A 284 36.15 51.59 6.46
C PHE A 284 35.27 50.94 5.37
N ARG A 285 34.01 51.43 5.31
CA ARG A 285 33.18 51.61 4.09
C ARG A 285 33.71 52.79 3.25
N PRO A 286 33.34 52.89 1.95
CA PRO A 286 32.31 53.87 1.59
C PRO A 286 31.31 53.44 0.47
N ARG A 287 30.24 54.23 0.37
CA ARG A 287 29.09 54.26 -0.56
C ARG A 287 29.41 55.09 -1.83
N ASN A 288 28.76 54.79 -2.97
CA ASN A 288 28.07 55.73 -3.92
C ASN A 288 27.56 54.96 -5.17
N SER A 289 26.24 54.92 -5.46
CA SER A 289 25.42 55.78 -6.37
C SER A 289 25.83 55.68 -7.86
N SER A 290 25.01 55.60 -8.91
CA SER A 290 23.55 55.55 -9.21
C SER A 290 23.43 55.62 -10.76
N SER A 291 22.50 54.91 -11.41
CA SER A 291 21.74 55.44 -12.57
C SER A 291 20.68 54.45 -13.07
N SER A 292 19.56 55.03 -13.47
CA SER A 292 18.27 54.45 -13.84
C SER A 292 18.14 54.19 -15.35
N SER A 293 17.43 53.13 -15.72
CA SER A 293 16.66 53.10 -16.98
C SER A 293 15.41 52.21 -16.80
N HIS A 294 14.28 52.70 -17.32
CA HIS A 294 12.96 52.06 -17.29
C HIS A 294 12.84 50.97 -18.37
N GLY A 295 12.04 49.93 -18.10
CA GLY A 295 11.44 49.10 -19.14
C GLY A 295 11.01 47.70 -18.68
N GLY A 296 9.70 47.45 -18.66
CA GLY A 296 9.08 46.12 -18.87
C GLY A 296 9.17 45.09 -17.74
N ALA A 297 8.07 44.88 -17.03
CA ALA A 297 7.85 43.71 -16.19
C ALA A 297 7.35 42.53 -17.04
N SER A 298 8.03 41.37 -16.99
CA SER A 298 7.43 40.04 -17.29
C SER A 298 8.42 38.89 -17.05
N SER A 299 7.88 37.77 -16.57
CA SER A 299 8.48 36.45 -16.29
C SER A 299 9.01 36.23 -14.86
N ALA A 300 8.47 35.20 -14.21
CA ALA A 300 8.90 34.68 -12.93
C ALA A 300 10.28 34.02 -13.08
N ALA A 301 11.34 34.82 -12.98
CA ALA A 301 12.70 34.32 -12.99
C ALA A 301 12.99 33.53 -11.70
N ALA A 302 13.49 32.30 -11.84
CA ALA A 302 14.32 31.70 -10.80
C ALA A 302 15.38 32.73 -10.39
N GLN A 303 15.66 32.88 -9.09
CA GLN A 303 16.68 33.85 -8.70
C GLN A 303 18.01 33.41 -9.30
N PRO A 304 18.65 34.21 -10.18
CA PRO A 304 19.94 33.83 -10.72
C PRO A 304 20.90 33.59 -9.55
N THR A 305 21.79 32.61 -9.67
CA THR A 305 22.86 32.34 -8.69
C THR A 305 23.82 33.52 -8.48
N GLY A 306 23.56 34.69 -9.08
CA GLY A 306 24.41 35.87 -9.19
C GLY A 306 25.00 36.43 -7.89
N ASP A 307 24.55 35.98 -6.72
CA ASP A 307 25.13 36.32 -5.42
C ASP A 307 25.89 35.17 -4.71
N LEU A 308 25.85 33.94 -5.23
CA LEU A 308 26.45 32.75 -4.59
C LEU A 308 27.55 32.13 -5.45
N ARG A 309 28.70 31.85 -4.83
CA ARG A 309 29.76 31.04 -5.45
C ARG A 309 29.55 29.55 -5.26
N TYR A 310 28.94 29.16 -4.14
CA TYR A 310 28.61 27.76 -3.89
C TYR A 310 27.46 27.61 -2.89
N LEU A 311 26.79 26.45 -2.95
CA LEU A 311 25.86 25.96 -1.94
C LEU A 311 26.45 24.70 -1.29
N GLY A 312 26.75 24.77 0.01
CA GLY A 312 27.21 23.65 0.81
C GLY A 312 26.03 22.96 1.49
N ILE A 313 25.98 21.64 1.41
CA ILE A 313 24.91 20.80 1.95
C ILE A 313 25.54 19.74 2.85
N GLN A 314 25.05 19.62 4.08
CA GLN A 314 25.37 18.51 4.98
C GLN A 314 24.10 17.69 5.21
N PHE A 315 24.12 16.44 4.78
CA PHE A 315 23.01 15.52 4.94
C PHE A 315 22.99 14.93 6.34
N THR A 316 21.79 14.64 6.83
CA THR A 316 21.62 14.21 8.21
C THR A 316 22.37 12.91 8.51
N ARG A 317 23.18 12.97 9.58
CA ARG A 317 23.78 11.78 10.19
C ARG A 317 22.76 11.11 11.09
N ASN A 318 21.86 10.31 10.51
CA ASN A 318 20.91 9.53 11.31
C ASN A 318 21.60 8.37 12.06
N ASP A 319 22.37 8.71 13.09
CA ASP A 319 22.76 7.84 14.21
C ASP A 319 22.04 8.28 15.52
N ARG A 320 21.25 9.37 15.48
CA ARG A 320 20.66 10.02 16.68
C ARG A 320 19.16 9.81 16.89
N MET A 321 18.47 9.10 16.00
CA MET A 321 17.13 8.57 16.27
C MET A 321 17.17 7.15 16.87
N GLN A 322 18.36 6.69 17.29
CA GLN A 322 18.58 5.38 17.95
C GLN A 322 18.70 5.45 19.48
N SER A 323 18.49 6.59 20.13
CA SER A 323 18.49 6.66 21.60
C SER A 323 17.30 7.43 22.14
N GLY A 324 16.21 6.72 22.40
CA GLY A 324 15.23 7.12 23.40
C GLY A 324 15.78 6.87 24.80
N THR A 325 16.83 7.57 25.19
CA THR A 325 17.27 7.67 26.59
C THR A 325 17.67 9.12 26.86
N ASP A 326 16.77 9.82 27.51
CA ASP A 326 17.07 11.12 28.11
C ASP A 326 17.95 10.90 29.33
N VAL A 327 19.05 11.64 29.39
CA VAL A 327 19.98 11.65 30.52
C VAL A 327 19.45 12.62 31.56
N SER A 328 18.86 12.10 32.64
CA SER A 328 18.93 12.76 33.95
C SER A 328 19.87 11.96 34.83
N ALA A 329 21.03 12.55 35.10
CA ALA A 329 22.04 12.03 35.98
C ALA A 329 21.50 11.88 37.41
N ASP A 330 21.67 10.70 38.00
CA ASP A 330 22.11 10.64 39.39
C ASP A 330 23.21 9.59 39.56
N ARG A 331 24.20 9.95 40.37
CA ARG A 331 25.45 9.24 40.60
C ARG A 331 25.20 8.06 41.53
N SER A 332 25.84 6.92 41.26
CA SER A 332 26.90 6.35 42.12
C SER A 332 27.02 4.82 41.99
N LEU A 333 28.27 4.37 42.22
CA LEU A 333 28.76 3.01 42.49
C LEU A 333 29.36 2.22 41.32
N LEU A 334 30.69 2.32 41.32
CA LEU A 334 31.74 1.54 40.66
C LEU A 334 31.72 0.05 41.07
N LEU A 335 32.17 -0.86 40.18
CA LEU A 335 33.38 -1.71 40.30
C LEU A 335 33.41 -2.82 39.19
N PRO A 336 34.58 -3.47 38.90
CA PRO A 336 35.15 -3.50 37.55
C PRO A 336 35.23 -4.88 36.85
N ALA A 337 35.69 -4.82 35.60
CA ALA A 337 35.95 -5.91 34.66
C ALA A 337 37.20 -6.77 34.93
N SER A 338 37.17 -8.01 34.43
CA SER A 338 38.29 -8.85 33.95
C SER A 338 37.66 -9.94 33.05
N SER A 339 38.19 -10.45 31.93
CA SER A 339 39.54 -10.50 31.34
C SER A 339 39.46 -10.95 29.87
N ILE A 340 40.31 -10.40 28.99
CA ILE A 340 40.60 -10.84 27.60
C ILE A 340 41.71 -11.95 27.64
N PRO A 341 41.95 -12.78 26.60
CA PRO A 341 42.82 -12.35 25.49
C PRO A 341 42.43 -12.86 24.08
N HIS A 342 42.81 -12.04 23.09
CA HIS A 342 42.78 -12.24 21.64
C HIS A 342 43.77 -13.31 21.12
N LYS A 343 43.47 -13.87 19.93
CA LYS A 343 44.49 -14.32 18.95
C LYS A 343 44.04 -14.00 17.51
N GLU A 344 45.01 -13.61 16.70
CA GLU A 344 44.89 -12.82 15.45
C GLU A 344 44.62 -13.62 14.16
N LEU A 345 43.88 -12.93 13.27
CA LEU A 345 43.78 -12.90 11.79
C LEU A 345 44.72 -13.75 10.89
N PRO A 346 44.24 -14.06 9.66
CA PRO A 346 44.58 -13.19 8.53
C PRO A 346 43.39 -12.71 7.70
N ARG A 347 43.55 -11.49 7.17
CA ARG A 347 42.64 -10.75 6.30
C ARG A 347 42.64 -11.32 4.87
N THR A 348 41.45 -11.40 4.26
CA THR A 348 41.13 -10.87 2.92
C THR A 348 39.61 -10.90 2.72
N GLY A 349 38.98 -9.72 2.51
CA GLY A 349 37.53 -9.59 2.29
C GLY A 349 36.87 -8.31 2.85
N GLU A 350 37.60 -7.20 2.95
CA GLU A 350 37.06 -5.84 3.14
C GLU A 350 36.49 -5.33 1.79
N HIS A 351 35.37 -4.62 1.60
CA HIS A 351 34.46 -3.78 2.39
C HIS A 351 33.12 -3.69 1.60
N LYS A 352 31.94 -3.34 2.16
CA LYS A 352 31.56 -1.97 2.56
C LYS A 352 30.23 -1.94 3.31
N LEU A 353 30.31 -1.32 4.48
CA LEU A 353 29.26 -0.91 5.41
C LEU A 353 28.02 -0.28 4.76
N SER A 354 26.88 -0.40 5.44
CA SER A 354 25.63 0.33 5.19
C SER A 354 25.87 1.84 5.08
N PHE A 355 25.43 2.44 3.97
CA PHE A 355 25.43 3.88 3.78
C PHE A 355 23.98 4.40 3.87
N PRO A 356 23.72 5.59 4.42
CA PRO A 356 22.38 6.16 4.47
C PRO A 356 21.92 6.63 3.10
N GLN A 357 20.63 6.43 2.85
CA GLN A 357 20.01 6.49 1.54
C GLN A 357 20.04 7.91 0.93
N ASP A 358 19.72 8.97 1.69
CA ASP A 358 19.54 10.33 1.14
C ASP A 358 20.79 10.95 0.49
N TYR A 359 21.98 10.78 1.09
CA TYR A 359 23.22 11.36 0.56
C TYR A 359 23.58 10.79 -0.82
N ARG A 360 23.44 9.48 -0.98
CA ARG A 360 23.74 8.79 -2.26
C ARG A 360 22.62 8.99 -3.27
N ARG A 361 21.36 8.85 -2.82
CA ARG A 361 20.17 9.11 -3.61
C ARG A 361 20.17 10.51 -4.19
N PHE A 362 20.62 11.51 -3.42
CA PHE A 362 20.81 12.86 -3.94
C PHE A 362 21.87 12.92 -5.03
N ILE A 363 23.04 12.31 -4.84
CA ILE A 363 24.10 12.29 -5.85
C ILE A 363 23.62 11.64 -7.15
N ASP A 364 22.93 10.50 -7.04
CA ASP A 364 22.47 9.73 -8.20
C ASP A 364 21.42 10.50 -9.00
N LEU A 365 20.42 11.09 -8.32
CA LEU A 365 19.37 11.87 -8.96
C LEU A 365 19.82 13.25 -9.43
N TRP A 366 20.81 13.85 -8.77
CA TRP A 366 21.41 15.11 -9.20
C TRP A 366 22.13 14.96 -10.54
N ASN A 367 22.90 13.88 -10.71
CA ASN A 367 23.55 13.59 -11.97
C ASN A 367 22.50 13.34 -13.07
N PHE A 368 21.46 12.58 -12.78
CA PHE A 368 20.35 12.36 -13.71
C PHE A 368 19.68 13.68 -14.13
N ALA A 369 19.40 14.57 -13.18
CA ALA A 369 18.81 15.87 -13.45
C ALA A 369 19.68 16.70 -14.41
N HIS A 370 21.00 16.76 -14.15
CA HIS A 370 21.93 17.46 -15.06
C HIS A 370 22.06 16.81 -16.44
N ASP A 371 22.09 15.48 -16.51
CA ASP A 371 22.19 14.75 -17.79
C ASP A 371 20.92 14.92 -18.63
N SER A 372 19.75 14.95 -17.99
CA SER A 372 18.47 15.18 -18.66
C SER A 372 18.34 16.59 -19.23
N ASP A 373 18.98 17.58 -18.60
CA ASP A 373 19.04 18.96 -19.07
C ASP A 373 20.12 19.19 -20.15
N GLY A 374 21.15 18.33 -20.21
CA GLY A 374 22.24 18.43 -21.20
C GLY A 374 21.86 18.01 -22.63
N GLN A 375 20.68 17.44 -22.85
CA GLN A 375 20.20 16.99 -24.17
C GLN A 375 19.43 18.06 -24.97
N TYR A 376 19.20 19.26 -24.40
CA TYR A 376 18.49 20.36 -25.07
C TYR A 376 19.21 21.70 -24.84
N ASP A 377 20.05 22.11 -25.80
CA ASP A 377 20.62 23.47 -25.86
C ASP A 377 19.59 24.44 -26.48
N ALA A 378 18.43 24.60 -25.84
CA ALA A 378 17.44 25.61 -26.21
C ALA A 378 17.38 26.71 -25.12
N PRO A 379 17.42 28.01 -25.49
CA PRO A 379 17.11 29.06 -24.54
C PRO A 379 15.66 28.88 -24.04
N PRO A 380 15.33 29.37 -22.84
CA PRO A 380 13.97 29.26 -22.31
C PRO A 380 12.96 29.84 -23.33
N PRO A 381 11.81 29.18 -23.56
CA PRO A 381 10.89 29.62 -24.59
C PRO A 381 10.36 31.01 -24.26
N SER A 382 10.54 31.96 -25.18
CA SER A 382 9.71 33.17 -25.21
C SER A 382 8.27 32.74 -25.50
N ARG A 383 7.36 33.15 -24.61
CA ARG A 383 5.93 32.87 -24.60
C ARG A 383 5.32 32.87 -26.01
N VAL A 384 4.73 31.74 -26.41
CA VAL A 384 3.66 31.74 -27.42
C VAL A 384 2.41 32.26 -26.71
N GLU A 385 1.99 33.48 -27.03
CA GLU A 385 0.66 33.96 -26.65
C GLU A 385 -0.37 33.21 -27.48
N LEU A 386 -1.13 32.31 -26.83
CA LEU A 386 -2.40 31.86 -27.37
C LEU A 386 -3.43 32.96 -27.07
N GLU A 387 -3.99 33.55 -28.12
CA GLU A 387 -5.09 34.51 -28.01
C GLU A 387 -6.27 33.86 -27.28
N SER A 388 -6.80 34.58 -26.30
CA SER A 388 -8.01 34.19 -25.57
C SER A 388 -9.24 34.29 -26.49
N PRO A 389 -10.23 33.39 -26.38
CA PRO A 389 -11.45 33.49 -27.17
C PRO A 389 -12.24 34.73 -26.74
N VAL A 390 -12.36 35.69 -27.64
CA VAL A 390 -13.19 36.89 -27.46
C VAL A 390 -14.67 36.45 -27.45
N MET A 391 -15.30 36.62 -26.29
CA MET A 391 -16.75 36.67 -26.15
C MET A 391 -17.27 37.97 -26.78
N ASN A 392 -17.83 37.89 -28.00
CA ASN A 392 -18.55 39.00 -28.60
C ASN A 392 -20.03 38.97 -28.17
N GLY A 393 -20.39 39.90 -27.27
CA GLY A 393 -21.76 40.35 -27.07
C GLY A 393 -22.20 41.27 -28.21
N GLY A 394 -23.42 41.07 -28.71
CA GLY A 394 -23.86 41.60 -30.01
C GLY A 394 -24.38 43.03 -30.05
N SER A 395 -24.72 43.48 -31.26
CA SER A 395 -25.91 44.28 -31.55
C SER A 395 -26.19 44.41 -33.07
N SER A 396 -27.45 44.11 -33.42
CA SER A 396 -28.32 44.74 -34.43
C SER A 396 -27.92 44.84 -35.92
N GLN A 397 -28.62 44.14 -36.84
CA GLN A 397 -29.86 44.56 -37.53
C GLN A 397 -30.18 43.69 -38.77
N ASN A 398 -31.46 43.32 -38.89
CA ASN A 398 -32.32 43.21 -40.10
C ASN A 398 -31.91 42.33 -41.31
N HIS A 399 -32.61 41.20 -41.54
CA HIS A 399 -33.89 41.08 -42.28
C HIS A 399 -34.04 39.73 -43.02
N HIS A 400 -35.24 39.13 -42.85
CA HIS A 400 -35.98 38.22 -43.75
C HIS A 400 -35.39 36.82 -44.08
N VAL A 401 -36.13 35.70 -44.18
CA VAL A 401 -37.56 35.32 -44.12
C VAL A 401 -37.68 33.77 -44.21
N ASN A 402 -38.67 33.19 -43.50
CA ASN A 402 -39.34 31.87 -43.64
C ASN A 402 -38.52 30.55 -43.52
N GLY A 403 -38.96 29.50 -42.81
CA GLY A 403 -40.22 29.24 -42.12
C GLY A 403 -40.28 27.85 -41.42
N VAL A 404 -41.15 27.74 -40.40
CA VAL A 404 -42.12 26.68 -40.00
C VAL A 404 -41.74 25.20 -40.32
N ALA A 405 -41.85 24.17 -39.46
CA ALA A 405 -42.87 23.78 -38.47
C ALA A 405 -42.30 22.60 -37.59
N GLU A 406 -42.52 22.57 -36.28
CA GLU A 406 -43.51 21.76 -35.52
C GLU A 406 -43.01 20.41 -34.93
N LEU A 407 -43.15 20.31 -33.61
CA LEU A 407 -43.20 19.07 -32.80
C LEU A 407 -44.60 18.44 -32.93
N PRO A 408 -44.79 17.12 -32.68
CA PRO A 408 -45.20 16.70 -31.32
C PRO A 408 -44.74 15.28 -30.88
N SER A 409 -44.79 15.02 -29.58
CA SER A 409 -44.78 13.69 -28.90
C SER A 409 -46.23 13.17 -28.73
N PRO A 410 -46.57 12.04 -28.04
CA PRO A 410 -45.82 10.84 -27.59
C PRO A 410 -46.55 9.48 -27.86
N GLU A 411 -46.01 8.38 -27.30
CA GLU A 411 -46.65 7.12 -26.83
C GLU A 411 -46.53 5.78 -27.62
N LEU A 412 -46.25 4.74 -26.79
CA LEU A 412 -46.50 3.28 -26.89
C LEU A 412 -45.44 2.32 -27.50
N LEU A 413 -44.86 1.51 -26.61
CA LEU A 413 -44.17 0.21 -26.79
C LEU A 413 -45.19 -0.92 -27.12
N PRO A 414 -44.79 -2.20 -27.37
CA PRO A 414 -43.48 -2.79 -27.71
C PRO A 414 -43.53 -3.73 -28.95
N THR A 415 -42.38 -4.03 -29.59
CA THR A 415 -42.07 -5.39 -30.09
C THR A 415 -40.58 -5.53 -30.46
N VAL A 416 -40.10 -6.74 -30.24
CA VAL A 416 -38.76 -7.31 -30.40
C VAL A 416 -38.36 -7.44 -31.88
N GLU A 417 -37.13 -7.05 -32.25
CA GLU A 417 -36.30 -7.71 -33.29
C GLU A 417 -34.86 -7.12 -33.28
N GLU A 418 -33.91 -7.95 -33.70
CA GLU A 418 -32.44 -7.89 -33.50
C GLU A 418 -31.70 -6.70 -34.16
N PRO A 419 -30.52 -6.30 -33.67
CA PRO A 419 -29.80 -5.14 -34.20
C PRO A 419 -28.82 -5.48 -35.33
N GLY A 420 -29.07 -4.87 -36.49
CA GLY A 420 -28.12 -4.75 -37.59
C GLY A 420 -27.10 -3.63 -37.37
N THR A 421 -25.83 -4.00 -37.50
CA THR A 421 -24.73 -3.29 -38.18
C THR A 421 -24.72 -1.75 -38.16
N VAL A 422 -23.85 -1.16 -37.32
CA VAL A 422 -23.50 0.27 -37.38
C VAL A 422 -22.22 0.47 -38.21
N GLY A 423 -22.33 1.31 -39.23
CA GLY A 423 -21.25 1.76 -40.11
C GLY A 423 -20.32 2.79 -39.48
N ALA A 424 -19.14 2.89 -40.09
CA ALA A 424 -17.93 3.54 -39.61
C ALA A 424 -17.78 5.05 -39.95
N CYS A 425 -16.67 5.59 -39.43
CA CYS A 425 -15.87 6.76 -39.86
C CYS A 425 -16.30 8.17 -39.37
N ALA A 426 -15.42 9.09 -38.96
CA ALA A 426 -13.94 9.14 -38.87
C ALA A 426 -13.48 10.43 -38.14
N LEU A 427 -12.15 10.55 -37.99
CA LEU A 427 -11.28 11.70 -37.60
C LEU A 427 -10.82 11.65 -36.13
N GLY A 428 -9.58 11.39 -35.75
CA GLY A 428 -8.30 11.33 -36.46
C GLY A 428 -7.28 12.27 -35.79
N ARG A 429 -6.28 11.73 -35.06
CA ARG A 429 -4.94 12.31 -34.88
C ARG A 429 -3.96 11.34 -34.19
N SER A 430 -2.99 10.95 -35.00
CA SER A 430 -1.63 10.43 -34.76
C SER A 430 -1.05 10.46 -33.33
N CYS A 431 -0.67 9.28 -32.83
CA CYS A 431 0.46 9.10 -31.91
C CYS A 431 1.42 8.07 -32.54
N THR A 432 2.61 8.52 -32.94
CA THR A 432 3.71 7.65 -33.35
C THR A 432 4.67 7.43 -32.18
N ASP A 433 5.10 6.18 -32.06
CA ASP A 433 6.22 5.64 -31.25
C ASP A 433 6.06 5.46 -29.73
N ARG A 434 5.47 4.31 -29.37
CA ARG A 434 6.10 3.36 -28.44
C ARG A 434 5.65 1.93 -28.76
N LYS A 435 6.60 1.06 -29.10
CA LYS A 435 6.39 -0.38 -29.33
C LYS A 435 5.96 -1.07 -28.03
N VAL A 436 4.67 -1.28 -27.86
CA VAL A 436 4.10 -2.41 -27.10
C VAL A 436 2.97 -2.94 -27.97
N ARG A 437 3.14 -4.16 -28.50
CA ARG A 437 2.12 -4.81 -29.34
C ARG A 437 0.88 -5.08 -28.49
N THR A 438 -0.24 -4.54 -28.95
CA THR A 438 -1.61 -4.91 -28.57
C THR A 438 -1.78 -6.43 -28.65
N VAL A 439 -2.09 -7.08 -27.53
CA VAL A 439 -2.64 -8.44 -27.50
C VAL A 439 -4.11 -8.31 -27.11
N CYS A 440 -4.93 -8.00 -28.10
CA CYS A 440 -6.37 -8.28 -28.04
C CYS A 440 -6.67 -9.12 -29.29
N GLY A 441 -6.35 -10.40 -29.19
CA GLY A 441 -6.84 -11.42 -30.10
C GLY A 441 -8.02 -12.09 -29.42
N TYR A 442 -9.17 -12.11 -30.09
CA TYR A 442 -10.28 -13.00 -29.75
C TYR A 442 -9.71 -14.43 -29.80
N VAL A 443 -9.56 -15.08 -28.66
CA VAL A 443 -9.08 -16.47 -28.58
C VAL A 443 -10.31 -17.36 -28.80
N ASP A 444 -10.31 -18.12 -29.89
CA ASP A 444 -11.32 -19.17 -30.12
C ASP A 444 -11.34 -20.07 -28.88
N GLY A 445 -12.53 -20.35 -28.33
CA GLY A 445 -12.61 -21.07 -27.05
C GLY A 445 -12.18 -22.54 -27.15
N PRO A 446 -11.96 -23.19 -25.99
CA PRO A 446 -11.54 -24.58 -25.91
C PRO A 446 -12.39 -25.52 -26.79
N ALA A 447 -11.72 -26.37 -27.58
CA ALA A 447 -12.37 -27.43 -28.34
C ALA A 447 -12.88 -28.55 -27.40
N ALA A 448 -13.82 -29.37 -27.88
CA ALA A 448 -14.25 -30.58 -27.19
C ALA A 448 -13.04 -31.44 -26.79
N GLY A 449 -12.96 -31.85 -25.52
CA GLY A 449 -11.86 -32.60 -24.94
C GLY A 449 -10.65 -31.74 -24.56
N SER A 450 -10.87 -30.63 -23.86
CA SER A 450 -9.79 -29.70 -23.50
C SER A 450 -8.97 -30.14 -22.30
N ILE A 451 -7.67 -29.83 -22.35
CA ILE A 451 -6.74 -30.06 -21.26
C ILE A 451 -6.78 -28.90 -20.27
N ILE A 452 -7.02 -29.22 -19.01
CA ILE A 452 -7.02 -28.28 -17.89
C ILE A 452 -5.76 -28.50 -17.05
N LEU A 453 -4.96 -27.44 -16.90
CA LEU A 453 -3.78 -27.41 -16.03
C LEU A 453 -4.13 -26.71 -14.72
N SER A 454 -4.17 -27.45 -13.61
CA SER A 454 -4.38 -26.87 -12.28
C SER A 454 -3.05 -26.59 -11.57
N VAL A 455 -2.78 -25.33 -11.28
CA VAL A 455 -1.51 -24.85 -10.73
C VAL A 455 -1.67 -24.35 -9.29
N ASN A 456 -0.90 -24.95 -8.37
CA ASN A 456 -0.84 -24.54 -6.96
C ASN A 456 0.60 -24.15 -6.60
N ALA A 457 0.81 -22.85 -6.39
CA ALA A 457 2.11 -22.25 -6.05
C ALA A 457 2.21 -21.94 -4.56
N GLY A 458 2.75 -22.88 -3.79
CA GLY A 458 3.08 -22.67 -2.38
C GLY A 458 4.40 -21.92 -2.18
N SER A 459 4.69 -21.49 -0.95
CA SER A 459 5.97 -20.83 -0.66
C SER A 459 7.18 -21.76 -0.80
N SER A 460 7.00 -23.07 -0.64
CA SER A 460 8.08 -24.07 -0.62
C SER A 460 7.97 -25.14 -1.71
N SER A 461 6.93 -25.08 -2.54
CA SER A 461 6.64 -26.07 -3.57
C SER A 461 5.72 -25.51 -4.64
N VAL A 462 5.84 -26.02 -5.86
CA VAL A 462 4.86 -25.82 -6.94
C VAL A 462 4.31 -27.18 -7.33
N LYS A 463 2.99 -27.29 -7.45
CA LYS A 463 2.30 -28.51 -7.86
C LYS A 463 1.41 -28.21 -9.06
N VAL A 464 1.44 -29.10 -10.05
CA VAL A 464 0.69 -29.01 -11.30
C VAL A 464 -0.03 -30.34 -11.51
N SER A 465 -1.35 -30.29 -11.67
CA SER A 465 -2.16 -31.46 -12.01
C SER A 465 -2.81 -31.25 -13.38
N VAL A 466 -2.78 -32.29 -14.20
CA VAL A 466 -3.32 -32.29 -15.56
C VAL A 466 -4.63 -33.05 -15.57
N TYR A 467 -5.66 -32.44 -16.14
CA TYR A 467 -6.97 -33.06 -16.33
C TYR A 467 -7.39 -32.99 -17.79
N SER A 468 -8.11 -34.01 -18.24
CA SER A 468 -8.96 -33.92 -19.43
C SER A 468 -10.40 -33.70 -18.98
N ALA A 469 -11.11 -32.78 -19.64
CA ALA A 469 -12.51 -32.52 -19.37
C ALA A 469 -13.28 -32.19 -20.64
N GLU A 470 -14.55 -32.58 -20.66
CA GLU A 470 -15.57 -32.03 -21.55
C GLU A 470 -16.39 -30.99 -20.78
N HIS A 471 -17.01 -30.07 -21.51
CA HIS A 471 -17.85 -29.04 -20.91
C HIS A 471 -19.03 -29.66 -20.14
N GLY A 472 -19.18 -29.29 -18.87
CA GLY A 472 -20.22 -29.80 -17.96
C GLY A 472 -19.95 -31.20 -17.40
N GLU A 473 -18.85 -31.85 -17.77
CA GLU A 473 -18.44 -33.15 -17.24
C GLU A 473 -17.37 -33.02 -16.14
N ALA A 474 -17.29 -34.05 -15.29
CA ALA A 474 -16.28 -34.11 -14.25
C ALA A 474 -14.88 -34.33 -14.87
N PRO A 475 -13.86 -33.57 -14.45
CA PRO A 475 -12.52 -33.69 -15.00
C PRO A 475 -11.86 -35.02 -14.61
N VAL A 476 -11.15 -35.64 -15.55
CA VAL A 476 -10.40 -36.88 -15.33
C VAL A 476 -8.92 -36.55 -15.21
N GLN A 477 -8.31 -36.89 -14.07
CA GLN A 477 -6.89 -36.63 -13.86
C GLN A 477 -6.02 -37.55 -14.73
N LEU A 478 -5.14 -36.95 -15.53
CA LEU A 478 -4.19 -37.66 -16.39
C LEU A 478 -2.81 -37.77 -15.73
N ALA A 479 -2.36 -36.71 -15.07
CA ALA A 479 -1.02 -36.65 -14.50
C ALA A 479 -0.92 -35.63 -13.36
N GLU A 480 0.14 -35.74 -12.58
CA GLU A 480 0.49 -34.85 -11.49
C GLU A 480 2.00 -34.73 -11.36
N ALA A 481 2.50 -33.50 -11.35
CA ALA A 481 3.90 -33.19 -11.18
C ALA A 481 4.08 -32.17 -10.04
N GLN A 482 5.08 -32.36 -9.20
CA GLN A 482 5.37 -31.48 -8.07
C GLN A 482 6.87 -31.27 -7.93
N VAL A 483 7.26 -30.01 -7.76
CA VAL A 483 8.58 -29.64 -7.22
C VAL A 483 8.42 -29.19 -5.78
N SER A 484 9.15 -29.82 -4.87
CA SER A 484 9.22 -29.46 -3.45
C SER A 484 10.64 -29.06 -3.05
N GLY A 485 10.84 -28.51 -1.85
CA GLY A 485 12.16 -28.14 -1.34
C GLY A 485 12.71 -26.80 -1.86
N LEU A 486 11.86 -25.91 -2.39
CA LEU A 486 12.29 -24.62 -2.95
C LEU A 486 12.95 -23.68 -1.92
N THR A 487 12.45 -23.72 -0.68
CA THR A 487 12.97 -22.92 0.43
C THR A 487 13.86 -23.72 1.40
N ALA A 488 14.00 -25.03 1.16
CA ALA A 488 14.79 -25.94 1.97
C ALA A 488 15.40 -27.03 1.07
N PRO A 489 16.48 -26.71 0.34
CA PRO A 489 17.12 -27.64 -0.60
C PRO A 489 17.55 -28.96 0.07
N PRO A 490 17.65 -30.06 -0.70
CA PRO A 490 17.55 -30.12 -2.16
C PRO A 490 16.12 -29.93 -2.69
N SER A 491 15.99 -29.34 -3.88
CA SER A 491 14.71 -29.30 -4.58
C SER A 491 14.47 -30.63 -5.28
N VAL A 492 13.26 -31.15 -5.18
CA VAL A 492 12.94 -32.53 -5.56
C VAL A 492 11.70 -32.55 -6.46
N LEU A 493 11.80 -33.29 -7.57
CA LEU A 493 10.72 -33.56 -8.51
C LEU A 493 10.07 -34.91 -8.22
N ASP A 494 8.75 -34.88 -8.05
CA ASP A 494 7.86 -36.04 -8.07
C ASP A 494 6.93 -35.93 -9.28
N TYR A 495 6.78 -37.01 -10.04
CA TYR A 495 5.92 -37.07 -11.22
C TYR A 495 5.16 -38.40 -11.26
N THR A 496 3.83 -38.31 -11.37
CA THR A 496 2.91 -39.44 -11.44
C THR A 496 2.03 -39.28 -12.68
N ARG A 497 1.89 -40.35 -13.46
CA ARG A 497 1.00 -40.42 -14.64
C ARG A 497 -0.07 -41.46 -14.37
N GLY A 498 -1.33 -41.05 -14.31
CA GLY A 498 -2.43 -41.87 -13.80
C GLY A 498 -2.12 -42.39 -12.40
N VAL A 499 -1.94 -43.71 -12.27
CA VAL A 499 -1.57 -44.38 -11.01
C VAL A 499 -0.08 -44.72 -10.92
N GLU A 500 0.68 -44.54 -12.02
CA GLU A 500 2.08 -44.93 -12.12
C GLU A 500 3.00 -43.79 -11.66
N LYS A 501 3.95 -44.10 -10.77
CA LYS A 501 4.97 -43.15 -10.33
C LYS A 501 6.17 -43.22 -11.27
N ILE A 502 6.29 -42.24 -12.15
CA ILE A 502 7.35 -42.15 -13.14
C ILE A 502 8.65 -41.61 -12.51
N LYS A 503 8.53 -40.53 -11.73
CA LYS A 503 9.65 -39.95 -10.98
C LYS A 503 9.26 -39.80 -9.52
N LYS A 504 10.16 -40.18 -8.62
CA LYS A 504 9.94 -40.04 -7.19
C LYS A 504 11.23 -39.62 -6.52
N GLY A 505 11.23 -38.46 -5.89
CA GLY A 505 12.41 -38.01 -5.17
C GLY A 505 13.57 -37.60 -6.06
N GLU A 506 13.33 -37.25 -7.34
CA GLU A 506 14.43 -36.89 -8.26
C GLU A 506 14.99 -35.52 -7.88
N GLU A 507 16.25 -35.50 -7.44
CA GLU A 507 16.92 -34.27 -7.06
C GLU A 507 17.20 -33.40 -8.30
N LEU A 508 16.60 -32.21 -8.31
CA LEU A 508 16.92 -31.19 -9.29
C LEU A 508 18.25 -30.56 -8.89
N SER A 509 19.18 -30.40 -9.85
CA SER A 509 20.55 -29.90 -9.61
C SER A 509 20.60 -28.73 -8.62
N ASN A 510 21.69 -28.62 -7.83
CA ASN A 510 21.95 -27.68 -6.70
C ASN A 510 21.70 -26.15 -6.90
N LYS A 511 20.99 -25.72 -7.95
CA LYS A 511 20.53 -24.34 -8.12
C LYS A 511 19.29 -24.11 -7.27
N THR A 512 19.28 -23.01 -6.52
CA THR A 512 18.06 -22.49 -5.91
C THR A 512 17.05 -22.18 -7.02
N LEU A 513 15.94 -22.92 -7.06
CA LEU A 513 14.86 -22.71 -8.02
C LEU A 513 13.87 -21.70 -7.45
N SER A 514 13.50 -20.69 -8.25
CA SER A 514 12.31 -19.89 -7.96
C SER A 514 11.04 -20.69 -8.27
N GLN A 515 9.87 -20.23 -7.80
CA GLN A 515 8.59 -20.83 -8.16
C GLN A 515 8.35 -20.82 -9.68
N ARG A 516 8.84 -19.79 -10.39
CA ARG A 516 8.73 -19.69 -11.84
C ARG A 516 9.60 -20.74 -12.54
N ASP A 517 10.82 -20.95 -12.05
CA ASP A 517 11.73 -21.98 -12.59
C ASP A 517 11.18 -23.38 -12.33
N ALA A 518 10.65 -23.62 -11.12
CA ALA A 518 10.00 -24.86 -10.76
C ALA A 518 8.80 -25.16 -11.66
N PHE A 519 7.95 -24.16 -11.94
CA PHE A 519 6.86 -24.31 -12.90
C PHE A 519 7.36 -24.64 -14.32
N GLY A 520 8.45 -24.02 -14.76
CA GLY A 520 9.10 -24.35 -16.04
C GLY A 520 9.51 -25.82 -16.13
N VAL A 521 10.19 -26.34 -15.10
CA VAL A 521 10.58 -27.76 -15.01
C VAL A 521 9.36 -28.69 -15.05
N LEU A 522 8.27 -28.33 -14.36
CA LEU A 522 7.04 -29.11 -14.37
C LEU A 522 6.39 -29.14 -15.76
N LEU A 523 6.32 -27.99 -16.43
CA LEU A 523 5.75 -27.88 -17.76
C LEU A 523 6.58 -28.66 -18.79
N GLU A 524 7.91 -28.56 -18.72
CA GLU A 524 8.82 -29.35 -19.57
C GLU A 524 8.65 -30.85 -19.32
N THR A 525 8.60 -31.27 -18.05
CA THR A 525 8.38 -32.69 -17.69
C THR A 525 7.08 -33.24 -18.27
N LEU A 526 6.02 -32.45 -18.30
CA LEU A 526 4.72 -32.85 -18.85
C LEU A 526 4.72 -32.93 -20.38
N ILE A 527 5.36 -31.96 -21.06
CA ILE A 527 5.41 -31.88 -22.53
C ILE A 527 6.36 -32.93 -23.12
N GLU A 528 7.46 -33.25 -22.43
CA GLU A 528 8.45 -34.23 -22.89
C GLU A 528 8.00 -35.70 -22.67
N ASP A 529 6.91 -35.93 -21.94
CA ASP A 529 6.38 -37.26 -21.70
C ASP A 529 5.61 -37.81 -22.92
N THR A 530 6.28 -38.62 -23.73
CA THR A 530 5.70 -39.22 -24.93
C THR A 530 4.54 -40.18 -24.66
N ASP A 531 4.41 -40.69 -23.44
CA ASP A 531 3.29 -41.55 -23.04
C ASP A 531 2.11 -40.74 -22.46
N LEU A 532 2.19 -39.40 -22.47
CA LEU A 532 1.10 -38.47 -22.21
C LEU A 532 0.71 -37.74 -23.52
N PRO A 533 0.15 -38.44 -24.52
CA PRO A 533 -0.03 -37.91 -25.87
C PRO A 533 -1.00 -36.71 -25.96
N GLN A 534 -1.76 -36.45 -24.90
CA GLN A 534 -2.66 -35.30 -24.79
C GLN A 534 -1.90 -33.97 -24.61
N ILE A 535 -0.62 -34.00 -24.21
CA ILE A 535 0.22 -32.81 -24.06
C ILE A 535 1.54 -33.05 -24.80
N GLY A 536 1.57 -32.76 -26.10
CA GLY A 536 2.80 -32.78 -26.90
C GLY A 536 3.38 -31.38 -27.12
N HIS A 537 2.54 -30.35 -27.00
CA HIS A 537 2.89 -28.95 -27.21
C HIS A 537 2.18 -28.05 -26.20
N LYS A 538 2.74 -26.84 -26.00
CA LYS A 538 2.14 -25.82 -25.12
C LYS A 538 0.72 -25.43 -25.55
N ASP A 539 0.43 -25.50 -26.85
CA ASP A 539 -0.86 -25.16 -27.43
C ASP A 539 -1.96 -26.21 -27.21
N ASP A 540 -1.61 -27.40 -26.70
CA ASP A 540 -2.60 -28.43 -26.36
C ASP A 540 -3.33 -28.11 -25.03
N ILE A 541 -2.81 -27.15 -24.25
CA ILE A 541 -3.38 -26.73 -22.97
C ILE A 541 -4.47 -25.69 -23.23
N GLY A 542 -5.73 -26.08 -23.03
CA GLY A 542 -6.89 -25.20 -23.27
C GLY A 542 -7.18 -24.24 -22.11
N ILE A 543 -7.07 -24.72 -20.87
CA ILE A 543 -7.38 -23.94 -19.66
C ILE A 543 -6.24 -24.10 -18.64
N VAL A 544 -5.85 -23.00 -18.00
CA VAL A 544 -4.94 -23.02 -16.84
C VAL A 544 -5.67 -22.40 -15.65
N CYS A 545 -5.96 -23.18 -14.62
CA CYS A 545 -6.54 -22.68 -13.39
C CYS A 545 -5.47 -22.46 -12.32
N HIS A 546 -5.44 -21.25 -11.76
CA HIS A 546 -4.41 -20.77 -10.84
C HIS A 546 -5.01 -20.62 -9.44
N ARG A 547 -4.39 -21.26 -8.46
CA ARG A 547 -4.76 -21.05 -7.07
C ARG A 547 -4.24 -19.69 -6.60
N ILE A 548 -5.16 -18.78 -6.32
CA ILE A 548 -4.89 -17.48 -5.73
C ILE A 548 -5.40 -17.48 -4.30
N VAL A 549 -4.54 -17.12 -3.34
CA VAL A 549 -4.91 -17.20 -1.93
C VAL A 549 -5.95 -16.13 -1.59
N HIS A 550 -5.73 -14.89 -1.99
CA HIS A 550 -6.63 -13.79 -1.66
C HIS A 550 -7.25 -13.18 -2.92
N GLY A 551 -8.57 -13.33 -3.08
CA GLY A 551 -9.34 -12.79 -4.20
C GLY A 551 -10.11 -11.50 -3.90
N GLY A 552 -9.83 -10.84 -2.77
CA GLY A 552 -10.58 -9.66 -2.33
C GLY A 552 -12.09 -9.91 -2.29
N ASP A 553 -12.82 -9.15 -3.10
CA ASP A 553 -14.29 -9.21 -3.18
C ASP A 553 -14.82 -10.21 -4.23
N TYR A 554 -13.94 -10.92 -4.94
CA TYR A 554 -14.38 -11.98 -5.87
C TYR A 554 -15.05 -13.13 -5.11
N THR A 555 -16.28 -13.46 -5.55
CA THR A 555 -17.11 -14.51 -4.94
C THR A 555 -17.13 -15.80 -5.75
N LYS A 556 -16.55 -15.80 -6.94
CA LYS A 556 -16.41 -16.95 -7.84
C LYS A 556 -15.05 -16.90 -8.56
N ALA A 557 -14.68 -17.98 -9.24
CA ALA A 557 -13.50 -18.00 -10.10
C ALA A 557 -13.64 -16.95 -11.22
N GLN A 558 -12.52 -16.42 -11.71
CA GLN A 558 -12.51 -15.34 -12.71
C GLN A 558 -11.54 -15.63 -13.85
N LEU A 559 -11.94 -15.32 -15.07
CA LEU A 559 -11.00 -15.28 -16.19
C LEU A 559 -9.99 -14.16 -15.95
N ILE A 560 -8.71 -14.44 -16.14
CA ILE A 560 -7.62 -13.48 -15.92
C ILE A 560 -7.50 -12.60 -17.17
N SER A 561 -8.16 -11.45 -17.14
CA SER A 561 -7.94 -10.31 -18.03
C SER A 561 -6.84 -9.37 -17.49
N GLU A 562 -6.47 -8.35 -18.26
CA GLU A 562 -5.57 -7.27 -17.78
C GLU A 562 -6.14 -6.56 -16.55
N ASP A 563 -7.43 -6.21 -16.57
CA ASP A 563 -8.13 -5.61 -15.43
C ASP A 563 -8.14 -6.54 -14.21
N THR A 564 -8.44 -7.82 -14.42
CA THR A 564 -8.44 -8.81 -13.33
C THR A 564 -7.05 -8.93 -12.73
N TYR A 565 -6.02 -9.01 -13.58
CA TYR A 565 -4.63 -9.07 -13.14
C TYR A 565 -4.23 -7.86 -12.30
N LEU A 566 -4.59 -6.64 -12.72
CA LEU A 566 -4.32 -5.40 -11.97
C LEU A 566 -5.02 -5.39 -10.60
N VAL A 567 -6.27 -5.89 -10.54
CA VAL A 567 -6.98 -6.06 -9.26
C VAL A 567 -6.24 -7.05 -8.35
N LEU A 568 -5.79 -8.18 -8.89
CA LEU A 568 -5.05 -9.18 -8.10
C LEU A 568 -3.69 -8.66 -7.62
N GLU A 569 -3.01 -7.85 -8.42
CA GLU A 569 -1.77 -7.20 -8.05
C GLU A 569 -1.99 -6.21 -6.89
N GLY A 570 -3.05 -5.40 -6.93
CA GLY A 570 -3.42 -4.50 -5.82
C GLY A 570 -3.82 -5.23 -4.53
N LEU A 571 -4.21 -6.51 -4.59
CA LEU A 571 -4.47 -7.32 -3.40
C LEU A 571 -3.18 -7.83 -2.73
N ASN A 572 -2.01 -7.71 -3.36
CA ASN A 572 -0.74 -8.04 -2.71
C ASN A 572 -0.49 -7.19 -1.47
N ASP A 573 -0.99 -5.95 -1.40
CA ASP A 573 -0.86 -5.11 -0.21
C ASP A 573 -1.62 -5.68 1.01
N LEU A 574 -2.68 -6.47 0.78
CA LEU A 574 -3.46 -7.12 1.84
C LEU A 574 -2.87 -8.46 2.28
N ALA A 575 -2.22 -9.19 1.38
CA ALA A 575 -1.65 -10.51 1.65
C ALA A 575 -0.37 -10.78 0.85
N PRO A 576 0.71 -10.02 1.11
CA PRO A 576 1.92 -10.02 0.28
C PRO A 576 2.59 -11.40 0.26
N LEU A 577 2.68 -12.04 1.43
CA LEU A 577 3.29 -13.35 1.61
C LEU A 577 2.58 -14.52 0.90
N HIS A 578 1.42 -14.28 0.28
CA HIS A 578 0.55 -15.35 -0.22
C HIS A 578 0.29 -15.24 -1.73
N ASN A 579 -0.02 -14.05 -2.26
CA ASN A 579 -0.39 -13.90 -3.68
C ASN A 579 0.81 -13.76 -4.63
N ALA A 580 1.93 -13.19 -4.18
CA ALA A 580 3.07 -12.86 -5.05
C ALA A 580 3.63 -14.08 -5.81
N ASN A 581 3.70 -15.24 -5.16
CA ASN A 581 4.20 -16.47 -5.79
C ASN A 581 3.29 -16.96 -6.93
N SER A 582 1.96 -16.88 -6.76
CA SER A 582 1.02 -17.33 -7.77
C SER A 582 1.02 -16.40 -8.99
N LEU A 583 1.08 -15.07 -8.77
CA LEU A 583 1.04 -14.10 -9.87
C LEU A 583 2.24 -14.18 -10.81
N GLY A 584 3.43 -14.52 -10.29
CA GLY A 584 4.61 -14.76 -11.13
C GLY A 584 4.42 -15.92 -12.12
N ILE A 585 3.68 -16.97 -11.74
CA ILE A 585 3.35 -18.09 -12.63
C ILE A 585 2.22 -17.73 -13.59
N VAL A 586 1.20 -16.98 -13.13
CA VAL A 586 0.16 -16.41 -14.01
C VAL A 586 0.78 -15.64 -15.17
N GLN A 587 1.73 -14.74 -14.89
CA GLN A 587 2.45 -14.00 -15.93
C GLN A 587 3.20 -14.92 -16.90
N THR A 588 3.84 -15.98 -16.39
CA THR A 588 4.53 -16.97 -17.23
C THR A 588 3.53 -17.68 -18.14
N CYS A 589 2.36 -18.09 -17.61
CA CYS A 589 1.34 -18.78 -18.41
C CYS A 589 0.73 -17.87 -19.47
N ILE A 590 0.41 -16.61 -19.15
CA ILE A 590 -0.09 -15.63 -20.14
C ILE A 590 0.90 -15.45 -21.29
N ARG A 591 2.21 -15.48 -21.00
CA ARG A 591 3.26 -15.33 -22.01
C ARG A 591 3.52 -16.60 -22.81
N ASP A 592 3.64 -17.73 -22.12
CA ASP A 592 4.16 -18.99 -22.70
C ASP A 592 3.06 -19.94 -23.17
N LEU A 593 1.83 -19.78 -22.68
CA LEU A 593 0.63 -20.58 -23.01
C LEU A 593 -0.43 -19.64 -23.62
N ALA A 594 -0.08 -18.96 -24.71
CA ALA A 594 -0.89 -17.86 -25.27
C ALA A 594 -2.27 -18.27 -25.79
N SER A 595 -2.44 -19.55 -26.12
CA SER A 595 -3.71 -20.17 -26.53
C SER A 595 -4.60 -20.55 -25.34
N ALA A 596 -4.04 -20.63 -24.12
CA ALA A 596 -4.75 -21.09 -22.95
C ALA A 596 -5.55 -19.97 -22.27
N ARG A 597 -6.78 -20.30 -21.86
CA ARG A 597 -7.58 -19.45 -20.96
C ARG A 597 -7.06 -19.57 -19.54
N ASN A 598 -6.61 -18.45 -18.97
CA ASN A 598 -6.10 -18.40 -17.61
C ASN A 598 -7.23 -18.04 -16.64
N VAL A 599 -7.51 -18.88 -15.64
CA VAL A 599 -8.59 -18.69 -14.67
C VAL A 599 -7.99 -18.60 -13.27
N ALA A 600 -8.39 -17.60 -12.48
CA ALA A 600 -8.04 -17.49 -11.08
C ALA A 600 -9.12 -18.12 -10.19
N CYS A 601 -8.73 -19.09 -9.37
CA CYS A 601 -9.58 -19.73 -8.36
C CYS A 601 -9.13 -19.26 -6.97
N PHE A 602 -10.05 -18.71 -6.17
CA PHE A 602 -9.68 -18.02 -4.93
C PHE A 602 -9.96 -18.85 -3.69
N ASP A 603 -8.98 -18.96 -2.78
CA ASP A 603 -9.23 -19.55 -1.44
C ASP A 603 -10.25 -18.76 -0.61
N SER A 604 -10.47 -17.49 -0.91
CA SER A 604 -11.45 -16.65 -0.22
C SER A 604 -12.88 -16.79 -0.75
N GLN A 605 -13.10 -17.38 -1.95
CA GLN A 605 -14.40 -17.29 -2.63
C GLN A 605 -15.53 -18.01 -1.89
N PHE A 606 -15.25 -19.20 -1.33
CA PHE A 606 -16.23 -20.00 -0.58
C PHE A 606 -16.76 -19.26 0.66
N HIS A 607 -15.94 -18.39 1.22
CA HIS A 607 -16.22 -17.60 2.42
C HIS A 607 -16.95 -16.28 2.14
N SER A 608 -17.25 -15.96 0.88
CA SER A 608 -18.05 -14.78 0.50
C SER A 608 -19.44 -14.75 1.13
N THR A 609 -19.95 -15.92 1.54
CA THR A 609 -21.25 -16.12 2.18
C THR A 609 -21.27 -15.82 3.68
N ILE A 610 -20.12 -15.53 4.31
CA ILE A 610 -20.03 -15.18 5.73
C ILE A 610 -20.86 -13.91 6.01
N PRO A 611 -21.79 -13.95 6.99
CA PRO A 611 -22.62 -12.81 7.35
C PRO A 611 -21.82 -11.56 7.79
N PRO A 612 -22.35 -10.34 7.58
CA PRO A 612 -21.71 -9.09 8.00
C PRO A 612 -21.24 -9.07 9.47
N HIS A 613 -22.09 -9.52 10.40
CA HIS A 613 -21.76 -9.51 11.83
C HIS A 613 -20.63 -10.48 12.23
N ILE A 614 -20.29 -11.45 11.38
CA ILE A 614 -19.18 -12.39 11.59
C ILE A 614 -17.91 -11.88 10.90
N ARG A 615 -18.05 -11.28 9.71
CA ARG A 615 -16.88 -10.81 8.95
C ARG A 615 -16.34 -9.45 9.37
N THR A 616 -17.15 -8.63 10.04
CA THR A 616 -16.76 -7.27 10.43
C THR A 616 -15.89 -7.27 11.68
N TYR A 617 -14.73 -6.60 11.61
CA TYR A 617 -13.94 -6.27 12.80
C TYR A 617 -14.50 -5.04 13.52
N PRO A 618 -14.49 -5.00 14.86
CA PRO A 618 -14.99 -3.86 15.64
C PRO A 618 -13.98 -2.70 15.65
N ILE A 619 -13.72 -2.14 14.47
CA ILE A 619 -12.84 -0.99 14.23
C ILE A 619 -13.61 0.09 13.48
N ASP A 620 -13.00 1.25 13.23
CA ASP A 620 -13.63 2.32 12.49
C ASP A 620 -14.15 1.81 11.12
N PRO A 621 -15.47 1.93 10.84
CA PRO A 621 -16.05 1.34 9.64
C PRO A 621 -15.66 2.08 8.36
N VAL A 622 -15.24 3.34 8.44
CA VAL A 622 -14.74 4.11 7.29
C VAL A 622 -13.35 3.58 6.91
N ILE A 623 -12.45 3.46 7.89
CA ILE A 623 -11.10 2.90 7.69
C ILE A 623 -11.18 1.44 7.23
N ALA A 624 -12.05 0.64 7.85
CA ALA A 624 -12.22 -0.75 7.47
C ALA A 624 -12.69 -0.90 6.02
N ARG A 625 -13.63 -0.05 5.56
CA ARG A 625 -14.10 -0.08 4.17
C ARG A 625 -13.05 0.39 3.19
N SER A 626 -12.40 1.54 3.46
CA SER A 626 -11.39 2.11 2.54
C SER A 626 -10.22 1.15 2.33
N ASN A 627 -9.80 0.47 3.40
CA ASN A 627 -8.65 -0.42 3.38
C ASN A 627 -9.07 -1.90 3.24
N LYS A 628 -10.35 -2.17 2.94
CA LYS A 628 -10.92 -3.51 2.77
C LYS A 628 -10.60 -4.48 3.93
N LEU A 629 -10.57 -3.97 5.16
CA LEU A 629 -10.25 -4.72 6.38
C LEU A 629 -11.49 -5.45 6.90
N ARG A 630 -11.56 -6.75 6.60
CA ARG A 630 -12.61 -7.65 7.08
C ARG A 630 -12.07 -9.07 7.16
N LYS A 631 -12.82 -9.98 7.77
CA LYS A 631 -12.59 -11.42 7.60
C LYS A 631 -12.86 -11.79 6.13
N TYR A 632 -11.88 -12.42 5.50
CA TYR A 632 -12.04 -13.08 4.21
C TYR A 632 -12.14 -14.57 4.37
N GLY A 633 -11.24 -15.18 5.15
CA GLY A 633 -11.13 -16.64 5.23
C GLY A 633 -10.38 -17.25 4.04
N PHE A 634 -9.80 -18.43 4.26
CA PHE A 634 -8.97 -19.13 3.26
C PHE A 634 -9.13 -20.65 3.40
N HIS A 635 -8.47 -21.40 2.50
CA HIS A 635 -8.74 -22.82 2.22
C HIS A 635 -10.17 -23.05 1.69
N GLY A 636 -10.79 -22.04 1.10
CA GLY A 636 -12.16 -22.12 0.57
C GLY A 636 -12.31 -23.13 -0.56
N ILE A 637 -11.28 -23.35 -1.38
CA ILE A 637 -11.27 -24.40 -2.41
C ILE A 637 -11.37 -25.78 -1.75
N SER A 638 -10.57 -26.03 -0.71
CA SER A 638 -10.65 -27.27 0.07
C SER A 638 -12.01 -27.41 0.77
N TYR A 639 -12.56 -26.34 1.35
CA TYR A 639 -13.87 -26.40 1.99
C TYR A 639 -15.02 -26.64 1.00
N ALA A 640 -14.94 -26.11 -0.21
CA ALA A 640 -15.90 -26.43 -1.28
C ALA A 640 -15.85 -27.92 -1.63
N PHE A 641 -14.65 -28.49 -1.80
CA PHE A 641 -14.46 -29.92 -2.00
C PHE A 641 -15.03 -30.74 -0.84
N ILE A 642 -14.66 -30.41 0.39
CA ILE A 642 -15.11 -31.11 1.60
C ILE A 642 -16.63 -31.09 1.72
N ALA A 643 -17.26 -29.93 1.48
CA ALA A 643 -18.71 -29.80 1.53
C ALA A 643 -19.39 -30.73 0.51
N ARG A 644 -18.92 -30.72 -0.74
CA ARG A 644 -19.45 -31.56 -1.82
C ARG A 644 -19.28 -33.05 -1.52
N ALA A 645 -18.04 -33.48 -1.24
CA ALA A 645 -17.72 -34.88 -0.98
C ALA A 645 -18.44 -35.42 0.26
N SER A 646 -18.56 -34.61 1.31
CA SER A 646 -19.30 -35.00 2.53
C SER A 646 -20.81 -35.06 2.29
N ALA A 647 -21.38 -34.16 1.47
CA ALA A 647 -22.79 -34.22 1.11
C ALA A 647 -23.12 -35.51 0.35
N GLU A 648 -22.29 -35.86 -0.64
CA GLU A 648 -22.41 -37.11 -1.40
C GLU A 648 -22.30 -38.32 -0.49
N PHE A 649 -21.27 -38.38 0.36
CA PHE A 649 -21.06 -39.49 1.30
C PHE A 649 -22.23 -39.66 2.28
N LEU A 650 -22.79 -38.55 2.78
CA LEU A 650 -23.91 -38.57 3.72
C LEU A 650 -25.27 -38.78 3.03
N GLY A 651 -25.31 -38.83 1.70
CA GLY A 651 -26.57 -38.90 0.93
C GLY A 651 -27.48 -37.70 1.19
N LYS A 652 -26.90 -36.51 1.41
CA LYS A 652 -27.62 -35.27 1.72
C LYS A 652 -27.54 -34.29 0.56
N SER A 653 -28.58 -33.49 0.40
CA SER A 653 -28.53 -32.36 -0.52
C SER A 653 -27.55 -31.30 0.01
N PRO A 654 -26.71 -30.68 -0.86
CA PRO A 654 -25.72 -29.71 -0.42
C PRO A 654 -26.28 -28.54 0.38
N ASP A 655 -27.48 -28.06 0.04
CA ASP A 655 -28.18 -26.95 0.68
C ASP A 655 -28.71 -27.26 2.10
N ARG A 656 -28.67 -28.52 2.52
CA ARG A 656 -29.10 -28.98 3.86
C ARG A 656 -27.95 -29.49 4.72
N LEU A 657 -26.73 -29.29 4.26
CA LEU A 657 -25.52 -29.80 4.89
C LEU A 657 -25.00 -28.83 5.95
N ASN A 658 -24.85 -29.29 7.19
CA ASN A 658 -24.21 -28.54 8.26
C ASN A 658 -22.96 -29.27 8.77
N LEU A 659 -21.77 -28.69 8.59
CA LEU A 659 -20.51 -29.31 8.98
C LEU A 659 -19.69 -28.39 9.88
N ILE A 660 -18.86 -29.02 10.71
CA ILE A 660 -17.63 -28.39 11.19
C ILE A 660 -16.48 -29.05 10.43
N ALA A 661 -15.82 -28.33 9.54
CA ALA A 661 -14.74 -28.85 8.70
C ALA A 661 -13.39 -28.31 9.17
N LEU A 662 -12.42 -29.20 9.36
CA LEU A 662 -11.06 -28.91 9.78
C LEU A 662 -10.12 -29.21 8.62
N HIS A 663 -9.47 -28.18 8.06
CA HIS A 663 -8.37 -28.36 7.11
C HIS A 663 -7.07 -28.18 7.88
N LEU A 664 -6.38 -29.28 8.18
CA LEU A 664 -5.20 -29.29 9.05
C LEU A 664 -3.96 -29.66 8.23
N GLY A 665 -3.07 -28.69 8.02
CA GLY A 665 -1.80 -28.84 7.34
C GLY A 665 -0.72 -27.93 7.94
N SER A 666 0.30 -27.57 7.16
CA SER A 666 1.29 -26.57 7.59
C SER A 666 0.66 -25.20 7.85
N GLY A 667 -0.38 -24.85 7.07
CA GLY A 667 -1.44 -23.92 7.46
C GLY A 667 -2.66 -24.71 7.91
N ALA A 668 -3.34 -24.26 8.97
CA ALA A 668 -4.50 -24.95 9.52
C ALA A 668 -5.67 -23.97 9.69
N SER A 669 -6.89 -24.43 9.40
CA SER A 669 -8.11 -23.68 9.63
C SER A 669 -9.29 -24.58 9.99
N ALA A 670 -10.31 -23.97 10.58
CA ALA A 670 -11.61 -24.57 10.82
C ALA A 670 -12.70 -23.72 10.16
N CYS A 671 -13.73 -24.35 9.60
CA CYS A 671 -14.89 -23.71 8.97
C CYS A 671 -16.19 -24.28 9.51
N ALA A 672 -17.12 -23.40 9.88
CA ALA A 672 -18.51 -23.75 10.10
C ALA A 672 -19.25 -23.64 8.76
N ILE A 673 -19.85 -24.73 8.31
CA ILE A 673 -20.64 -24.79 7.08
C ILE A 673 -22.10 -24.95 7.49
N LYS A 674 -22.97 -24.08 6.98
CA LYS A 674 -24.40 -24.07 7.26
C LYS A 674 -25.20 -24.05 5.96
N GLY A 675 -26.01 -25.07 5.73
CA GLY A 675 -26.73 -25.26 4.47
C GLY A 675 -25.79 -25.24 3.26
N GLY A 676 -24.65 -25.93 3.36
CA GLY A 676 -23.64 -26.02 2.30
C GLY A 676 -22.79 -24.76 2.08
N LYS A 677 -23.06 -23.67 2.79
CA LYS A 677 -22.36 -22.38 2.65
C LYS A 677 -21.46 -22.09 3.84
N SER A 678 -20.37 -21.37 3.64
CA SER A 678 -19.53 -20.93 4.75
C SER A 678 -20.29 -19.96 5.64
N TRP A 679 -20.46 -20.35 6.91
CA TRP A 679 -21.07 -19.51 7.94
C TRP A 679 -20.02 -18.71 8.71
N ASP A 680 -18.93 -19.39 9.11
CA ASP A 680 -17.77 -18.77 9.75
C ASP A 680 -16.51 -19.58 9.43
N THR A 681 -15.33 -18.97 9.56
CA THR A 681 -14.03 -19.59 9.39
C THR A 681 -12.99 -18.98 10.31
N SER A 682 -11.98 -19.78 10.68
CA SER A 682 -11.03 -19.41 11.74
C SER A 682 -10.04 -18.37 11.25
N MET A 683 -9.70 -18.41 9.96
CA MET A 683 -8.83 -17.42 9.34
C MET A 683 -9.55 -16.09 9.11
N GLY A 684 -8.76 -15.01 9.12
CA GLY A 684 -9.24 -13.64 9.25
C GLY A 684 -9.10 -12.84 7.98
N LEU A 685 -8.56 -11.62 8.15
CA LEU A 685 -8.03 -10.79 7.06
C LEU A 685 -6.97 -11.52 6.25
N THR A 686 -6.08 -12.24 6.94
CA THR A 686 -5.01 -13.04 6.34
C THR A 686 -5.05 -14.47 6.91
N PRO A 687 -4.33 -15.42 6.28
CA PRO A 687 -4.16 -16.78 6.78
C PRO A 687 -3.44 -16.94 8.14
N LEU A 688 -3.10 -15.83 8.81
CA LEU A 688 -2.45 -15.81 10.12
C LEU A 688 -3.43 -16.08 11.27
N ALA A 689 -4.63 -15.49 11.21
CA ALA A 689 -5.61 -15.63 12.28
C ALA A 689 -6.15 -17.06 12.37
N GLY A 690 -6.60 -17.46 13.55
CA GLY A 690 -7.23 -18.75 13.78
C GLY A 690 -6.30 -19.76 14.45
N LEU A 691 -6.22 -20.95 13.87
CA LEU A 691 -5.37 -22.02 14.39
C LEU A 691 -3.89 -21.71 14.19
N PRO A 692 -3.01 -22.11 15.12
CA PRO A 692 -1.57 -22.06 14.88
C PRO A 692 -1.19 -22.99 13.72
N GLY A 693 -0.15 -22.61 13.00
CA GLY A 693 0.43 -23.41 11.91
C GLY A 693 1.87 -23.79 12.21
N ALA A 694 2.57 -24.32 11.20
CA ALA A 694 3.96 -24.73 11.32
C ALA A 694 4.88 -23.58 11.72
N THR A 695 4.71 -22.44 11.06
CA THR A 695 5.49 -21.24 11.32
C THR A 695 4.62 -20.04 11.70
N ARG A 696 3.30 -20.23 11.74
CA ARG A 696 2.31 -19.18 12.02
C ARG A 696 1.82 -19.25 13.45
N SER A 697 1.70 -18.11 14.12
CA SER A 697 1.24 -18.05 15.52
C SER A 697 -0.21 -18.52 15.71
N GLY A 698 -1.05 -18.38 14.69
CA GLY A 698 -2.50 -18.38 14.89
C GLY A 698 -2.95 -17.08 15.58
N SER A 699 -4.18 -17.08 16.08
CA SER A 699 -4.71 -15.97 16.87
C SER A 699 -3.93 -15.81 18.19
N VAL A 700 -3.40 -14.61 18.40
CA VAL A 700 -2.77 -14.14 19.63
C VAL A 700 -3.35 -12.78 20.02
N ASP A 701 -3.04 -12.30 21.23
CA ASP A 701 -3.35 -10.93 21.60
C ASP A 701 -2.68 -9.95 20.61
N PRO A 702 -3.43 -9.03 19.96
CA PRO A 702 -2.85 -8.07 19.02
C PRO A 702 -1.73 -7.20 19.62
N SER A 703 -1.75 -6.96 20.93
CA SER A 703 -0.72 -6.19 21.64
C SER A 703 0.57 -6.99 21.86
N LEU A 704 0.51 -8.33 21.84
CA LEU A 704 1.64 -9.22 22.13
C LEU A 704 2.85 -8.91 21.25
N VAL A 705 2.62 -8.64 19.96
CA VAL A 705 3.71 -8.42 19.00
C VAL A 705 4.53 -7.18 19.39
N PHE A 706 3.89 -6.11 19.85
CA PHE A 706 4.56 -4.88 20.29
C PHE A 706 5.35 -5.05 21.59
N HIS A 707 4.99 -6.05 22.41
CA HIS A 707 5.79 -6.45 23.57
C HIS A 707 6.91 -7.43 23.22
N TYR A 708 6.73 -8.22 22.16
CA TYR A 708 7.73 -9.18 21.69
C TYR A 708 8.93 -8.49 21.04
N ALA A 709 8.70 -7.47 20.21
CA ALA A 709 9.75 -6.70 19.57
C ALA A 709 9.38 -5.22 19.44
N SER A 710 10.37 -4.32 19.60
CA SER A 710 10.17 -2.87 19.58
C SER A 710 10.11 -2.27 18.17
N ASP A 711 10.47 -3.04 17.15
CA ASP A 711 10.59 -2.62 15.76
C ASP A 711 9.53 -3.26 14.84
N VAL A 712 8.46 -3.80 15.41
CA VAL A 712 7.43 -4.58 14.70
C VAL A 712 6.73 -3.81 13.57
N GLY A 713 6.69 -2.48 13.64
CA GLY A 713 6.16 -1.61 12.58
C GLY A 713 7.15 -1.31 11.45
N LYS A 714 8.42 -1.71 11.55
CA LYS A 714 9.42 -1.52 10.48
C LYS A 714 9.26 -2.59 9.39
N LEU A 715 9.79 -2.31 8.21
CA LEU A 715 9.90 -3.31 7.15
C LEU A 715 10.87 -4.43 7.58
N SER A 716 10.45 -5.66 7.29
CA SER A 716 11.25 -6.87 7.43
C SER A 716 12.46 -6.84 6.48
N PRO A 717 13.60 -7.47 6.82
CA PRO A 717 14.70 -7.70 5.89
C PRO A 717 14.31 -8.50 4.64
N ALA A 718 13.24 -9.30 4.73
CA ALA A 718 12.68 -10.06 3.61
C ALA A 718 11.76 -9.21 2.72
N SER A 719 11.49 -7.96 3.08
CA SER A 719 10.72 -7.02 2.27
C SER A 719 11.53 -6.59 1.04
N THR A 720 10.87 -6.54 -0.12
CA THR A 720 11.44 -6.04 -1.37
C THR A 720 10.71 -4.76 -1.81
N LYS A 721 11.15 -4.13 -2.90
CA LYS A 721 10.46 -2.97 -3.48
C LYS A 721 9.01 -3.28 -3.89
N GLU A 722 8.75 -4.54 -4.23
CA GLU A 722 7.46 -5.04 -4.72
C GLU A 722 6.68 -5.81 -3.64
N LEU A 723 7.29 -6.04 -2.46
CA LEU A 723 6.73 -6.86 -1.40
C LEU A 723 6.98 -6.21 -0.04
N HIS A 724 5.97 -5.48 0.44
CA HIS A 724 6.01 -4.86 1.76
C HIS A 724 5.61 -5.85 2.84
N ILE A 725 6.55 -6.21 3.71
CA ILE A 725 6.30 -7.10 4.83
C ILE A 725 6.80 -6.39 6.08
N SER A 726 5.93 -6.20 7.06
CA SER A 726 6.34 -5.68 8.37
C SER A 726 7.10 -6.73 9.17
N ARG A 727 7.92 -6.28 10.12
CA ARG A 727 8.59 -7.19 11.07
C ARG A 727 7.56 -7.97 11.91
N ALA A 728 6.41 -7.38 12.22
CA ALA A 728 5.28 -8.07 12.83
C ALA A 728 4.82 -9.27 12.01
N GLU A 729 4.58 -9.09 10.71
CA GLU A 729 4.13 -10.15 9.82
C GLU A 729 5.16 -11.25 9.67
N GLU A 730 6.45 -10.91 9.58
CA GLU A 730 7.53 -11.90 9.52
C GLU A 730 7.57 -12.74 10.80
N ILE A 731 7.57 -12.11 11.98
CA ILE A 731 7.58 -12.81 13.27
C ILE A 731 6.39 -13.77 13.33
N LEU A 732 5.18 -13.26 13.10
CA LEU A 732 3.96 -14.01 13.30
C LEU A 732 3.70 -15.06 12.22
N ASN A 733 4.24 -14.92 11.00
CA ASN A 733 4.03 -15.90 9.92
C ASN A 733 5.18 -16.88 9.68
N LYS A 734 6.42 -16.51 10.01
CA LYS A 734 7.63 -17.28 9.64
C LYS A 734 8.45 -17.74 10.85
N GLU A 735 8.41 -17.00 11.95
CA GLU A 735 9.21 -17.26 13.15
C GLU A 735 8.38 -17.76 14.34
N ALA A 736 7.08 -17.98 14.17
CA ALA A 736 6.16 -18.44 15.20
C ALA A 736 5.73 -19.90 14.97
N GLY A 737 4.55 -20.27 15.48
CA GLY A 737 3.96 -21.60 15.32
C GLY A 737 4.71 -22.68 16.10
N TRP A 738 4.36 -23.94 15.84
CA TRP A 738 4.99 -25.05 16.56
C TRP A 738 6.49 -25.20 16.23
N LYS A 739 6.97 -24.68 15.09
CA LYS A 739 8.42 -24.64 14.80
C LYS A 739 9.18 -23.85 15.86
N ALA A 740 8.63 -22.72 16.33
CA ALA A 740 9.27 -21.92 17.36
C ALA A 740 9.35 -22.66 18.72
N LEU A 741 8.41 -23.56 19.00
CA LEU A 741 8.36 -24.35 20.22
C LEU A 741 9.24 -25.61 20.14
N THR A 742 9.32 -26.23 18.96
CA THR A 742 9.82 -27.60 18.79
C THR A 742 11.07 -27.72 17.93
N GLY A 743 11.41 -26.67 17.17
CA GLY A 743 12.47 -26.69 16.17
C GLY A 743 12.12 -27.38 14.84
N THR A 744 10.92 -27.97 14.70
CA THR A 744 10.50 -28.67 13.47
C THR A 744 9.16 -28.15 12.93
N THR A 745 8.99 -28.17 11.61
CA THR A 745 7.70 -27.89 10.97
C THR A 745 6.85 -29.17 10.78
N ASN A 746 7.45 -30.35 10.95
CA ASN A 746 6.79 -31.64 10.70
C ASN A 746 5.96 -32.07 11.91
N PHE A 747 4.64 -31.92 11.81
CA PHE A 747 3.70 -32.30 12.87
C PHE A 747 3.68 -33.80 13.16
N GLY A 748 4.02 -34.67 12.21
CA GLY A 748 4.12 -36.12 12.45
C GLY A 748 5.21 -36.46 13.48
N VAL A 749 6.34 -35.73 13.45
CA VAL A 749 7.41 -35.87 14.46
C VAL A 749 6.92 -35.39 15.83
N ILE A 750 6.16 -34.30 15.86
CA ILE A 750 5.57 -33.74 17.09
C ILE A 750 4.59 -34.75 17.70
N ALA A 751 3.67 -35.29 16.91
CA ALA A 751 2.67 -36.24 17.37
C ALA A 751 3.28 -37.57 17.86
N ALA A 752 4.42 -37.98 17.30
CA ALA A 752 5.12 -39.20 17.70
C ALA A 752 6.04 -39.03 18.93
N SER A 753 6.26 -37.81 19.41
CA SER A 753 7.17 -37.52 20.51
C SER A 753 6.43 -37.17 21.81
N GLU A 754 7.00 -37.59 22.93
CA GLU A 754 6.52 -37.25 24.28
C GLU A 754 7.44 -36.24 24.99
N GLU A 755 8.44 -35.70 24.28
CA GLU A 755 9.33 -34.67 24.82
C GLU A 755 8.52 -33.41 25.20
N PRO A 756 8.86 -32.71 26.30
CA PRO A 756 8.01 -31.63 26.81
C PRO A 756 7.65 -30.53 25.78
N PRO A 757 8.57 -30.05 24.91
CA PRO A 757 8.21 -29.06 23.89
C PRO A 757 7.29 -29.61 22.80
N MET A 758 7.45 -30.88 22.42
CA MET A 758 6.63 -31.57 21.42
C MET A 758 5.22 -31.79 21.96
N LYS A 759 5.13 -32.30 23.19
CA LYS A 759 3.85 -32.50 23.88
C LYS A 759 3.11 -31.16 24.05
N LEU A 760 3.81 -30.10 24.46
CA LEU A 760 3.22 -28.77 24.58
C LEU A 760 2.64 -28.28 23.24
N ALA A 761 3.38 -28.43 22.14
CA ALA A 761 2.90 -28.03 20.82
C ALA A 761 1.69 -28.85 20.36
N PHE A 762 1.67 -30.15 20.63
CA PHE A 762 0.53 -31.03 20.34
C PHE A 762 -0.70 -30.62 21.15
N ASP A 763 -0.58 -30.53 22.47
CA ASP A 763 -1.68 -30.18 23.39
C ASP A 763 -2.25 -28.79 23.05
N LEU A 764 -1.37 -27.82 22.75
CA LEU A 764 -1.78 -26.47 22.33
C LEU A 764 -2.60 -26.52 21.04
N PHE A 765 -2.18 -27.30 20.05
CA PHE A 765 -2.91 -27.40 18.78
C PHE A 765 -4.28 -28.05 18.96
N VAL A 766 -4.36 -29.14 19.74
CA VAL A 766 -5.63 -29.79 20.11
C VAL A 766 -6.56 -28.81 20.80
N ASP A 767 -6.07 -28.08 21.81
CA ASP A 767 -6.87 -27.10 22.56
C ASP A 767 -7.46 -26.01 21.63
N ARG A 768 -6.64 -25.45 20.75
CA ARG A 768 -7.10 -24.43 19.79
C ARG A 768 -8.13 -24.99 18.81
N ILE A 769 -7.96 -26.21 18.32
CA ILE A 769 -8.96 -26.90 17.48
C ILE A 769 -10.29 -27.04 18.25
N CYS A 770 -10.25 -27.58 19.46
CA CYS A 770 -11.43 -27.78 20.30
C CYS A 770 -12.17 -26.47 20.60
N GLY A 771 -11.44 -25.37 20.82
CA GLY A 771 -12.01 -24.03 20.97
C GLY A 771 -12.85 -23.58 19.77
N PHE A 772 -12.34 -23.79 18.55
CA PHE A 772 -13.10 -23.47 17.33
C PHE A 772 -14.30 -24.42 17.13
N ILE A 773 -14.13 -25.72 17.40
CA ILE A 773 -15.24 -26.69 17.31
C ILE A 773 -16.37 -26.28 18.25
N GLY A 774 -16.07 -25.95 19.51
CA GLY A 774 -17.09 -25.51 20.47
C GLY A 774 -17.82 -24.24 20.00
N SER A 775 -17.09 -23.24 19.54
CA SER A 775 -17.66 -22.00 18.99
C SER A 775 -18.57 -22.25 17.79
N TYR A 776 -18.14 -23.11 16.87
CA TYR A 776 -18.89 -23.40 15.65
C TYR A 776 -20.08 -24.31 15.90
N TYR A 777 -19.98 -25.24 16.84
CA TYR A 777 -21.11 -26.04 17.28
C TYR A 777 -22.24 -25.15 17.81
N VAL A 778 -21.91 -24.17 18.66
CA VAL A 778 -22.88 -23.17 19.16
C VAL A 778 -23.39 -22.29 18.02
N SER A 779 -22.54 -21.84 17.11
CA SER A 779 -22.93 -21.04 15.94
C SER A 779 -23.91 -21.77 15.02
N LEU A 780 -23.76 -23.08 14.90
CA LEU A 780 -24.66 -23.99 14.18
C LEU A 780 -25.82 -24.51 15.05
N ARG A 781 -25.96 -24.02 16.29
CA ARG A 781 -27.03 -24.38 17.23
C ARG A 781 -27.11 -25.89 17.53
N GLY A 782 -25.97 -26.57 17.49
CA GLY A 782 -25.87 -28.03 17.68
C GLY A 782 -26.40 -28.86 16.51
N GLU A 783 -26.86 -28.24 15.43
CA GLU A 783 -27.28 -28.91 14.20
C GLU A 783 -26.06 -29.21 13.32
N VAL A 784 -25.22 -30.14 13.76
CA VAL A 784 -24.00 -30.56 13.05
C VAL A 784 -24.18 -31.99 12.53
N ASP A 785 -24.07 -32.18 11.23
CA ASP A 785 -24.15 -33.49 10.58
C ASP A 785 -22.86 -34.29 10.80
N ALA A 786 -21.73 -33.63 10.59
CA ALA A 786 -20.42 -34.22 10.81
C ALA A 786 -19.35 -33.20 11.23
N LEU A 787 -18.39 -33.69 12.02
CA LEU A 787 -17.06 -33.12 12.14
C LEU A 787 -16.16 -33.77 11.08
N VAL A 788 -15.53 -32.98 10.22
CA VAL A 788 -14.72 -33.49 9.11
C VAL A 788 -13.26 -33.11 9.30
N PHE A 789 -12.36 -34.09 9.33
CA PHE A 789 -10.91 -33.90 9.33
C PHE A 789 -10.37 -34.04 7.90
N ALA A 790 -9.64 -33.03 7.43
CA ALA A 790 -9.03 -32.99 6.11
C ALA A 790 -7.64 -32.34 6.18
N GLY A 791 -6.93 -32.38 5.06
CA GLY A 791 -5.58 -31.83 4.94
C GLY A 791 -4.53 -32.80 5.48
N GLY A 792 -3.27 -32.57 5.13
CA GLY A 792 -2.20 -33.55 5.35
C GLY A 792 -2.03 -34.02 6.80
N ILE A 793 -2.31 -33.19 7.81
CA ILE A 793 -2.31 -33.59 9.23
C ILE A 793 -3.64 -34.27 9.59
N GLY A 794 -4.78 -33.70 9.20
CA GLY A 794 -6.11 -34.21 9.52
C GLY A 794 -6.38 -35.61 8.96
N GLU A 795 -5.84 -35.90 7.77
CA GLU A 795 -5.94 -37.20 7.11
C GLU A 795 -5.02 -38.25 7.73
N LYS A 796 -3.81 -37.86 8.16
CA LYS A 796 -2.74 -38.82 8.53
C LYS A 796 -2.58 -39.05 10.03
N SER A 797 -2.99 -38.10 10.87
CA SER A 797 -2.77 -38.18 12.33
C SER A 797 -4.00 -38.71 13.06
N ASP A 798 -4.08 -40.03 13.18
CA ASP A 798 -5.05 -40.75 14.02
C ASP A 798 -5.00 -40.29 15.48
N LYS A 799 -3.79 -40.09 16.04
CA LYS A 799 -3.57 -39.59 17.41
C LYS A 799 -4.20 -38.22 17.62
N LEU A 800 -4.06 -37.30 16.65
CA LEU A 800 -4.65 -35.96 16.73
C LEU A 800 -6.18 -36.03 16.69
N ARG A 801 -6.74 -36.80 15.73
CA ARG A 801 -8.19 -36.98 15.62
C ARG A 801 -8.79 -37.52 16.90
N ARG A 802 -8.17 -38.56 17.49
CA ARG A 802 -8.58 -39.12 18.77
C ARG A 802 -8.56 -38.07 19.89
N ALA A 803 -7.42 -37.38 20.08
CA ALA A 803 -7.28 -36.38 21.14
C ALA A 803 -8.33 -35.25 21.03
N VAL A 804 -8.62 -34.78 19.81
CA VAL A 804 -9.66 -33.78 19.56
C VAL A 804 -11.04 -34.34 19.91
N VAL A 805 -11.40 -35.51 19.38
CA VAL A 805 -12.73 -36.11 19.61
C VAL A 805 -12.97 -36.43 21.08
N ASP A 806 -11.97 -36.95 21.79
CA ASP A 806 -12.04 -37.23 23.22
C ASP A 806 -12.34 -35.96 24.02
N GLN A 807 -11.66 -34.84 23.71
CA GLN A 807 -11.83 -33.58 24.43
C GLN A 807 -13.20 -32.93 24.17
N ILE A 808 -13.77 -33.10 22.96
CA ILE A 808 -15.10 -32.57 22.62
C ILE A 808 -16.23 -33.58 22.84
N GLY A 809 -15.97 -34.73 23.49
CA GLY A 809 -16.98 -35.79 23.68
C GLY A 809 -18.25 -35.30 24.39
N CYS A 810 -18.16 -34.23 25.17
CA CYS A 810 -19.31 -33.56 25.79
C CYS A 810 -20.33 -32.99 24.77
N LEU A 811 -19.95 -32.82 23.50
CA LEU A 811 -20.82 -32.35 22.40
C LEU A 811 -21.53 -33.51 21.66
N GLY A 812 -21.25 -34.77 22.04
CA GLY A 812 -21.89 -35.96 21.47
C GLY A 812 -21.11 -36.65 20.35
N PHE A 813 -19.88 -36.22 20.06
CA PHE A 813 -18.98 -36.93 19.14
C PHE A 813 -18.28 -38.10 19.86
N ALA A 814 -18.13 -39.22 19.18
CA ALA A 814 -17.26 -40.31 19.63
C ALA A 814 -16.68 -41.04 18.42
N LEU A 815 -15.54 -41.68 18.62
CA LEU A 815 -14.68 -42.22 17.58
C LEU A 815 -14.58 -43.75 17.70
N ASP A 816 -14.58 -44.45 16.57
CA ASP A 816 -14.20 -45.86 16.50
C ASP A 816 -12.68 -45.94 16.35
N GLU A 817 -11.99 -46.48 17.36
CA GLU A 817 -10.53 -46.56 17.40
C GLU A 817 -9.93 -47.35 16.22
N ASN A 818 -10.60 -48.42 15.78
CA ASN A 818 -10.10 -49.25 14.68
C ASN A 818 -10.28 -48.54 13.34
N ALA A 819 -11.46 -47.93 13.11
CA ALA A 819 -11.72 -47.16 11.91
C ALA A 819 -10.77 -45.95 11.81
N ASN A 820 -10.50 -45.28 12.92
CA ASN A 820 -9.56 -44.15 12.98
C ASN A 820 -8.11 -44.54 12.70
N ALA A 821 -7.67 -45.72 13.16
CA ALA A 821 -6.32 -46.23 12.91
C ALA A 821 -6.16 -46.81 11.49
N THR A 822 -7.27 -47.09 10.79
CA THR A 822 -7.24 -47.60 9.43
C THR A 822 -6.84 -46.49 8.47
N LYS A 823 -5.98 -46.83 7.50
CA LYS A 823 -5.59 -45.89 6.45
C LYS A 823 -6.81 -45.52 5.62
N LEU A 824 -6.92 -44.25 5.24
CA LEU A 824 -8.03 -43.75 4.44
C LEU A 824 -8.23 -44.58 3.15
N GLU A 825 -9.45 -45.12 2.99
CA GLU A 825 -9.90 -45.77 1.76
C GLU A 825 -10.92 -44.86 1.05
N GLY A 826 -10.60 -44.43 -0.18
CA GLY A 826 -11.45 -43.52 -0.95
C GLY A 826 -11.31 -42.04 -0.56
N VAL A 827 -12.34 -41.24 -0.91
CA VAL A 827 -12.34 -39.78 -0.68
C VAL A 827 -12.81 -39.42 0.73
N VAL A 828 -13.86 -40.08 1.23
CA VAL A 828 -14.44 -39.84 2.56
C VAL A 828 -14.61 -41.15 3.30
N GLN A 829 -14.22 -41.19 4.57
CA GLN A 829 -14.38 -42.33 5.45
C GLN A 829 -15.03 -41.90 6.77
N ASP A 830 -16.01 -42.68 7.23
CA ASP A 830 -16.62 -42.53 8.56
C ASP A 830 -15.75 -43.25 9.61
N ILE A 831 -15.38 -42.51 10.65
CA ILE A 831 -14.61 -43.01 11.79
C ILE A 831 -15.37 -42.83 13.11
N SER A 832 -16.68 -42.59 13.05
CA SER A 832 -17.52 -42.45 14.24
C SER A 832 -17.78 -43.77 14.94
N ALA A 833 -17.91 -43.72 16.27
CA ALA A 833 -18.35 -44.86 17.06
C ALA A 833 -19.79 -45.27 16.70
N ALA A 834 -20.14 -46.54 16.86
CA ALA A 834 -21.50 -47.01 16.60
C ALA A 834 -22.53 -46.29 17.48
N GLY A 835 -23.66 -45.88 16.88
CA GLY A 835 -24.80 -45.31 17.61
C GLY A 835 -24.71 -43.82 17.95
N VAL A 836 -23.63 -43.12 17.58
CA VAL A 836 -23.59 -41.66 17.73
C VAL A 836 -24.45 -40.96 16.70
N LYS A 837 -25.04 -39.82 17.10
CA LYS A 837 -25.90 -39.02 16.23
C LYS A 837 -25.06 -38.21 15.23
N GLN A 838 -23.98 -37.58 15.69
CA GLN A 838 -23.10 -36.76 14.85
C GLN A 838 -21.93 -37.57 14.32
N LYS A 839 -21.68 -37.51 13.01
CA LYS A 839 -20.60 -38.26 12.38
C LYS A 839 -19.24 -37.61 12.60
N VAL A 840 -18.19 -38.42 12.52
CA VAL A 840 -16.81 -37.97 12.46
C VAL A 840 -16.22 -38.56 11.20
N LEU A 841 -15.84 -37.70 10.26
CA LEU A 841 -15.38 -38.10 8.93
C LEU A 841 -13.92 -37.70 8.73
N VAL A 842 -13.22 -38.46 7.91
CA VAL A 842 -11.94 -38.08 7.32
C VAL A 842 -12.15 -37.90 5.83
N CYS A 843 -11.71 -36.76 5.28
CA CYS A 843 -11.83 -36.43 3.86
C CYS A 843 -10.45 -36.15 3.26
N ALA A 844 -10.05 -36.95 2.26
CA ALA A 844 -8.90 -36.63 1.41
C ALA A 844 -9.28 -35.50 0.47
N THR A 845 -8.84 -34.29 0.79
CA THR A 845 -9.15 -33.09 0.01
C THR A 845 -8.31 -33.03 -1.26
N ASP A 846 -8.94 -32.71 -2.39
CA ASP A 846 -8.25 -32.44 -3.65
C ASP A 846 -8.61 -31.04 -4.16
N GLU A 847 -7.76 -30.06 -3.83
CA GLU A 847 -7.94 -28.67 -4.25
C GLU A 847 -7.79 -28.50 -5.77
N GLN A 848 -6.86 -29.25 -6.39
CA GLN A 848 -6.61 -29.16 -7.82
C GLN A 848 -7.80 -29.69 -8.62
N PHE A 849 -8.37 -30.81 -8.19
CA PHE A 849 -9.58 -31.34 -8.80
C PHE A 849 -10.75 -30.36 -8.67
N GLU A 850 -10.95 -29.76 -7.49
CA GLU A 850 -12.05 -28.81 -7.31
C GLU A 850 -11.89 -27.57 -8.20
N MET A 851 -10.67 -27.07 -8.38
CA MET A 851 -10.39 -25.99 -9.33
C MET A 851 -10.68 -26.40 -10.78
N ALA A 852 -10.21 -27.58 -11.20
CA ALA A 852 -10.45 -28.10 -12.54
C ALA A 852 -11.95 -28.31 -12.80
N ARG A 853 -12.68 -28.81 -11.80
CA ARG A 853 -14.14 -29.02 -11.85
C ARG A 853 -14.88 -27.70 -11.99
N VAL A 854 -14.54 -26.70 -11.18
CA VAL A 854 -15.12 -25.35 -11.31
C VAL A 854 -14.89 -24.81 -12.71
N CYS A 855 -13.72 -25.08 -13.30
CA CYS A 855 -13.44 -24.65 -14.67
C CYS A 855 -14.20 -25.45 -15.73
N SER A 856 -14.44 -26.76 -15.52
CA SER A 856 -15.17 -27.59 -16.48
C SER A 856 -16.68 -27.36 -16.46
N GLU A 857 -17.23 -26.90 -15.33
CA GLU A 857 -18.67 -26.70 -15.13
C GLU A 857 -19.18 -25.28 -15.45
N ASP A 858 -18.30 -24.26 -15.52
CA ASP A 858 -18.72 -22.87 -15.73
C ASP A 858 -18.67 -22.48 -17.21
N ASP A 859 -19.84 -22.22 -17.80
CA ASP A 859 -20.04 -21.83 -19.20
C ASP A 859 -19.13 -20.66 -19.61
N GLU A 860 -18.78 -19.75 -18.69
CA GLU A 860 -17.94 -18.58 -18.99
C GLU A 860 -16.53 -18.98 -19.48
N PHE A 861 -16.04 -20.15 -19.04
CA PHE A 861 -14.71 -20.63 -19.38
C PHE A 861 -14.66 -21.47 -20.66
N TRP A 862 -15.81 -21.79 -21.24
CA TRP A 862 -15.96 -22.52 -22.51
C TRP A 862 -16.62 -21.61 -23.57
N PRO A 863 -16.46 -21.88 -24.89
CA PRO A 863 -17.05 -21.09 -25.97
C PRO A 863 -18.53 -21.35 -26.20
#